data_AF-A0AAQ3K7H9-F1
#
_entry.id   AF-A0AAQ3K7H9-F1
#
_cell.length_a   1.000
_cell.length_b   1.000
_cell.length_c   1.000
_cell.angle_alpha   90.00
_cell.angle_beta   90.00
_cell.angle_gamma   90.00
#
_symmetry.space_group_name_H-M   'P 1'
#
loop_
_entity.id
_entity.type
_entity.pdbx_description
1 polymer ?
#
loop_
_entity_poly.entity_id
_entity_poly.type
_entity_poly.pdbx_seq_one_letter_code
_entity_poly.pdbx_strand_id
1 'polypeptide(L)'
;MDRRSWLWKRKSSEKNAGETESSGSVSSERHSGEQEVLKTSSINSSPNHAQLPEVSSKDVNHEVNEIIKTLNNKLSAALLNISAKEDLVKQHAKVAEEAVLGWENADKEVSSLKQQLEAASKKNSSLEDKAIHLDAALKECVRQLRLSREEQEQKVLDAIRKKTHEWESEKSELEIRLVELQAQLEAKAEFIASFDRDFISEIEALKEENSGLKFMLFTLTNDLQTRALELELSTRSAETASKQHLDSIKKVARLDAECRKLRAAARKSSLANEHKLISNSHYADSVTDSQSDAGEKLLSLDNEQSCSDSWASALIVELDQLKEKDNTRNNTTSVEIGLMDDFLEMERLVALPEADHGSSSIEHDADSDHTVSRDGSSRKELETVRLRMTELEELIEKMKYEKVEMDRSLAIKSNQLKSTDDQLVVAESKLAELQRQLNLVNGEKHALEIELESTEAKKNELDFQLESTLKENSKLHERVTLFDRKFEEEMNLSAKLKVRCQHMESIETKMNQMELQLELAYGEIAELKGNVSLLEGNIEEEKKLSTELASRCWKVDELKVKKEELESQLESANMELSRLHEKVDLVERKFVEEKAFSSELLAKCETMEVIKAKKTELDCQFSTKQLEVSRLQEKVNMLEGNVEKERALLSVLVADKKAIEAKRDELVVQLELDHLEIRRLQEKVSTLEKQVEEEKALSMEFEAKYHKLEVELFSKQEAPQFHLSASSNKKLMLRQEEVALAAGKLVECQKTIASLNQQLKSLANFDDFMLLTHRPDSNGGPLEFSGESMVLDPFISPENLEVSSALPNVKQSDSQMLSTFSAGHLEFSLPSRKNRVIETQ
;
A
#
# COMPACT_ATOMS: atom_id res chain seq x y z
N MET A 1 30.85 -26.71 -11.42
CA MET A 1 31.30 -25.53 -12.19
C MET A 1 30.34 -24.40 -11.82
N ASP A 2 30.77 -23.24 -11.33
CA ASP A 2 32.12 -22.94 -10.84
C ASP A 2 32.12 -21.94 -9.66
N ARG A 3 33.29 -21.79 -9.04
CA ARG A 3 33.52 -21.19 -7.72
C ARG A 3 33.64 -19.66 -7.74
N ARG A 4 33.07 -19.01 -6.72
CA ARG A 4 33.61 -17.93 -5.84
C ARG A 4 32.51 -17.58 -4.82
N SER A 5 32.69 -17.73 -3.50
CA SER A 5 33.35 -16.80 -2.55
C SER A 5 32.85 -15.35 -2.71
N TRP A 6 32.48 -14.61 -1.66
CA TRP A 6 33.15 -14.50 -0.35
C TRP A 6 32.21 -14.71 0.87
N LEU A 7 32.82 -14.87 2.05
CA LEU A 7 32.15 -15.05 3.34
C LEU A 7 32.71 -14.07 4.39
N TRP A 8 31.83 -13.33 5.06
CA TRP A 8 32.09 -12.76 6.39
C TRP A 8 30.87 -13.04 7.27
N LYS A 9 30.96 -14.06 8.12
CA LYS A 9 29.88 -14.48 9.03
C LYS A 9 30.47 -14.74 10.41
N ARG A 10 30.60 -13.69 11.23
CA ARG A 10 30.91 -13.87 12.66
C ARG A 10 29.73 -14.60 13.31
N LYS A 11 29.98 -15.79 13.83
CA LYS A 11 29.15 -16.40 14.88
C LYS A 11 29.75 -16.05 16.23
N SER A 12 28.89 -15.86 17.21
CA SER A 12 29.20 -15.75 18.64
C SER A 12 28.85 -17.04 19.37
N SER A 13 29.18 -17.05 20.67
CA SER A 13 28.84 -18.04 21.69
C SER A 13 29.79 -19.24 21.90
N GLU A 14 29.95 -19.47 23.21
CA GLU A 14 30.60 -20.44 24.09
C GLU A 14 30.57 -21.94 23.64
N LYS A 15 31.18 -22.93 24.35
CA LYS A 15 31.30 -23.07 25.82
C LYS A 15 32.34 -24.13 26.31
N ASN A 16 33.02 -23.76 27.40
CA ASN A 16 33.57 -24.57 28.51
C ASN A 16 34.75 -25.58 28.36
N ALA A 17 35.51 -25.63 29.48
CA ALA A 17 36.37 -26.70 30.04
C ALA A 17 37.63 -27.16 29.27
N GLY A 18 38.80 -27.37 29.89
CA GLY A 18 39.27 -26.97 31.23
C GLY A 18 39.74 -28.11 32.13
N GLU A 19 41.06 -28.28 32.25
CA GLU A 19 41.73 -29.08 33.28
C GLU A 19 43.20 -28.59 33.45
N THR A 20 43.67 -28.62 34.70
CA THR A 20 45.00 -28.96 35.25
C THR A 20 46.17 -29.29 34.28
N GLU A 21 47.46 -29.02 34.55
CA GLU A 21 48.26 -29.01 35.81
C GLU A 21 49.40 -27.93 35.77
N SER A 22 49.84 -27.35 36.90
CA SER A 22 51.10 -27.63 37.67
C SER A 22 52.46 -27.30 37.01
N SER A 23 53.39 -26.78 37.82
CA SER A 23 54.79 -26.40 37.51
C SER A 23 54.96 -25.23 36.50
N GLY A 24 56.06 -24.45 36.53
CA GLY A 24 57.16 -24.41 37.49
C GLY A 24 58.43 -23.78 36.88
N SER A 25 59.27 -23.18 37.72
CA SER A 25 60.64 -22.69 37.43
C SER A 25 60.87 -21.41 36.60
N VAL A 26 61.51 -20.48 37.31
CA VAL A 26 62.36 -19.34 36.92
C VAL A 26 63.35 -19.51 35.73
N SER A 27 63.77 -18.34 35.22
CA SER A 27 65.11 -17.99 34.66
C SER A 27 65.37 -17.98 33.14
N SER A 28 65.39 -16.75 32.61
CA SER A 28 66.58 -16.05 32.03
C SER A 28 67.38 -16.62 30.85
N GLU A 29 67.39 -15.86 29.74
CA GLU A 29 68.54 -15.54 28.85
C GLU A 29 68.11 -14.31 27.98
N ARG A 30 68.89 -13.25 27.67
CA ARG A 30 70.24 -13.07 27.05
C ARG A 30 70.33 -13.70 25.64
N HIS A 31 70.88 -13.09 24.59
CA HIS A 31 71.94 -12.06 24.43
C HIS A 31 71.46 -10.98 23.40
N SER A 32 72.17 -9.91 22.97
CA SER A 32 73.60 -9.50 22.84
C SER A 32 73.67 -7.94 23.02
N GLY A 33 74.78 -7.22 23.28
CA GLY A 33 76.16 -7.29 22.77
C GLY A 33 76.21 -6.68 21.35
N GLU A 34 76.96 -5.63 21.01
CA GLU A 34 78.27 -5.10 21.47
C GLU A 34 78.18 -3.56 21.75
N GLN A 35 78.86 -2.93 22.73
CA GLN A 35 80.30 -2.67 23.00
C GLN A 35 80.75 -1.25 22.57
N GLU A 36 81.64 -0.67 23.39
CA GLU A 36 82.40 0.61 23.29
C GLU A 36 81.81 1.82 24.08
N VAL A 37 82.58 2.60 24.86
CA VAL A 37 83.92 2.37 25.47
C VAL A 37 84.21 3.35 26.65
N LEU A 38 85.33 3.15 27.37
CA LEU A 38 86.07 4.03 28.32
C LEU A 38 85.32 5.26 28.92
N LYS A 39 85.19 5.38 30.24
CA LYS A 39 86.30 5.79 31.12
C LYS A 39 86.03 5.51 32.61
N THR A 40 86.93 4.76 33.24
CA THR A 40 87.12 4.78 34.70
C THR A 40 88.15 5.86 35.06
N SER A 41 87.87 6.68 36.08
CA SER A 41 88.84 7.63 36.62
C SER A 41 89.01 7.42 38.12
N SER A 42 90.03 6.66 38.50
CA SER A 42 90.49 6.57 39.89
C SER A 42 91.16 7.88 40.29
N ILE A 43 90.77 8.46 41.42
CA ILE A 43 91.57 9.43 42.16
C ILE A 43 91.69 8.92 43.60
N ASN A 44 92.91 8.62 44.01
CA ASN A 44 93.24 8.17 45.36
C ASN A 44 93.35 9.38 46.30
N SER A 45 92.97 9.19 47.56
CA SER A 45 93.38 10.07 48.68
C SER A 45 93.69 9.22 49.91
N SER A 46 94.90 8.65 49.93
CA SER A 46 95.59 8.19 51.14
C SER A 46 96.16 9.43 51.89
N PRO A 47 96.63 9.35 53.16
CA PRO A 47 97.55 8.31 53.64
C PRO A 47 97.27 7.71 55.03
N ASN A 48 97.57 6.41 55.17
CA ASN A 48 98.19 5.92 56.40
C ASN A 48 99.68 6.27 56.35
N HIS A 49 100.22 6.87 57.41
CA HIS A 49 101.66 6.82 57.68
C HIS A 49 101.90 6.72 59.18
N ALA A 50 102.35 5.56 59.64
CA ALA A 50 102.92 5.40 60.97
C ALA A 50 104.43 5.63 60.85
N GLN A 51 105.02 6.39 61.77
CA GLN A 51 106.47 6.36 62.02
C GLN A 51 106.76 6.86 63.44
N LEU A 52 107.47 6.04 64.22
CA LEU A 52 108.00 6.39 65.54
C LEU A 52 109.45 6.86 65.40
N PRO A 53 109.85 7.85 66.21
CA PRO A 53 111.21 7.91 66.75
C PRO A 53 111.20 7.70 68.28
N GLU A 54 112.30 7.18 68.81
CA GLU A 54 112.48 6.95 70.25
C GLU A 54 112.98 8.20 71.01
N VAL A 55 112.50 8.33 72.26
CA VAL A 55 113.20 8.87 73.45
C VAL A 55 114.03 10.16 73.30
N SER A 56 113.56 11.28 73.88
CA SER A 56 114.15 11.84 75.12
C SER A 56 113.43 13.08 75.68
N SER A 57 113.07 13.02 76.98
CA SER A 57 113.04 14.12 77.98
C SER A 57 112.28 15.45 77.73
N LYS A 58 111.22 15.67 78.54
CA LYS A 58 110.56 16.96 78.91
C LYS A 58 109.82 17.68 77.76
N ASP A 59 108.56 18.09 77.85
CA ASP A 59 107.67 18.42 78.98
C ASP A 59 106.19 18.09 78.59
N VAL A 60 105.36 17.61 79.51
CA VAL A 60 104.31 16.60 79.15
C VAL A 60 102.87 17.14 79.00
N ASN A 61 102.53 18.28 79.60
CA ASN A 61 101.12 18.55 79.95
C ASN A 61 100.22 19.18 78.87
N HIS A 62 100.75 19.71 77.76
CA HIS A 62 99.92 20.50 76.81
C HIS A 62 99.49 19.75 75.53
N GLU A 63 100.31 18.82 75.01
CA GLU A 63 100.08 18.16 73.72
C GLU A 63 98.98 17.09 73.78
N VAL A 64 98.96 16.31 74.88
CA VAL A 64 97.95 15.26 75.14
C VAL A 64 96.52 15.82 75.08
N ASN A 65 96.32 17.06 75.51
CA ASN A 65 95.01 17.72 75.54
C ASN A 65 94.44 17.97 74.12
N GLU A 66 95.29 18.36 73.16
CA GLU A 66 94.86 18.56 71.77
C GLU A 66 94.61 17.24 71.02
N ILE A 67 95.37 16.19 71.35
CA ILE A 67 95.10 14.84 70.84
C ILE A 67 93.73 14.33 71.35
N ILE A 68 93.43 14.54 72.63
CA ILE A 68 92.12 14.19 73.21
C ILE A 68 90.99 15.00 72.55
N LYS A 69 91.13 16.32 72.38
CA LYS A 69 90.14 17.16 71.68
C LYS A 69 89.90 16.71 70.25
N THR A 70 90.96 16.46 69.47
CA THR A 70 90.82 16.05 68.06
C THR A 70 90.22 14.65 67.92
N LEU A 71 90.51 13.72 68.84
CA LEU A 71 89.84 12.42 68.91
C LEU A 71 88.36 12.56 69.30
N ASN A 72 88.04 13.39 70.30
CA ASN A 72 86.67 13.66 70.74
C ASN A 72 85.82 14.34 69.66
N ASN A 73 86.41 15.24 68.87
CA ASN A 73 85.75 15.86 67.73
C ASN A 73 85.48 14.85 66.61
N LYS A 74 86.42 13.95 66.32
CA LYS A 74 86.21 12.83 65.38
C LYS A 74 85.13 11.86 65.87
N LEU A 75 85.10 11.54 67.17
CA LEU A 75 84.07 10.70 67.78
C LEU A 75 82.69 11.37 67.70
N SER A 76 82.61 12.67 68.03
CA SER A 76 81.37 13.45 67.90
C SER A 76 80.87 13.50 66.44
N ALA A 77 81.76 13.71 65.47
CA ALA A 77 81.42 13.68 64.06
C ALA A 77 80.98 12.29 63.58
N ALA A 78 81.59 11.22 64.09
CA ALA A 78 81.17 9.85 63.81
C ALA A 78 79.80 9.53 64.41
N LEU A 79 79.53 9.96 65.65
CA LEU A 79 78.22 9.79 66.31
C LEU A 79 77.12 10.57 65.58
N LEU A 80 77.37 11.79 65.14
CA LEU A 80 76.43 12.56 64.31
C LEU A 80 76.21 11.93 62.92
N ASN A 81 77.23 11.30 62.34
CA ASN A 81 77.09 10.54 61.09
C ASN A 81 76.26 9.27 61.29
N ILE A 82 76.43 8.60 62.44
CA ILE A 82 75.65 7.42 62.84
C ILE A 82 74.19 7.81 63.08
N SER A 83 73.90 8.86 63.85
CA SER A 83 72.51 9.30 64.10
C SER A 83 71.81 9.76 62.82
N ALA A 84 72.49 10.51 61.95
CA ALA A 84 71.93 10.91 60.65
C ALA A 84 71.64 9.71 59.73
N LYS A 85 72.46 8.66 59.78
CA LYS A 85 72.19 7.39 59.08
C LYS A 85 71.06 6.59 59.73
N GLU A 86 70.98 6.58 61.05
CA GLU A 86 69.90 5.93 61.80
C GLU A 86 68.55 6.58 61.47
N ASP A 87 68.51 7.91 61.40
CA ASP A 87 67.31 8.66 61.03
C ASP A 87 66.94 8.49 59.55
N LEU A 88 67.93 8.40 58.65
CA LEU A 88 67.69 8.02 57.25
C LEU A 88 67.15 6.57 57.13
N VAL A 89 67.63 5.64 57.95
CA VAL A 89 67.10 4.26 58.03
C VAL A 89 65.66 4.26 58.57
N LYS A 90 65.34 5.08 59.59
CA LYS A 90 63.95 5.27 60.06
C LYS A 90 63.04 5.84 58.97
N GLN A 91 63.53 6.80 58.18
CA GLN A 91 62.78 7.33 57.04
C GLN A 91 62.55 6.27 55.95
N HIS A 92 63.57 5.49 55.58
CA HIS A 92 63.41 4.39 54.62
C HIS A 92 62.48 3.28 55.14
N ALA A 93 62.53 2.94 56.43
CA ALA A 93 61.60 2.00 57.05
C ALA A 93 60.16 2.52 56.98
N LYS A 94 59.91 3.78 57.35
CA LYS A 94 58.58 4.41 57.27
C LYS A 94 58.04 4.48 55.84
N VAL A 95 58.88 4.78 54.85
CA VAL A 95 58.48 4.76 53.42
C VAL A 95 58.19 3.34 52.94
N ALA A 96 58.91 2.32 53.43
CA ALA A 96 58.60 0.93 53.13
C ALA A 96 57.30 0.47 53.79
N GLU A 97 57.03 0.87 55.04
CA GLU A 97 55.77 0.61 55.74
C GLU A 97 54.57 1.27 55.03
N GLU A 98 54.69 2.54 54.65
CA GLU A 98 53.66 3.27 53.89
C GLU A 98 53.41 2.63 52.51
N ALA A 99 54.46 2.17 51.84
CA ALA A 99 54.33 1.43 50.59
C ALA A 99 53.60 0.09 50.79
N VAL A 100 53.99 -0.71 51.80
CA VAL A 100 53.34 -2.00 52.11
C VAL A 100 51.87 -1.81 52.48
N LEU A 101 51.53 -0.81 53.30
CA LEU A 101 50.14 -0.47 53.62
C LEU A 101 49.34 -0.04 52.37
N GLY A 102 49.97 0.68 51.44
CA GLY A 102 49.39 0.99 50.14
C GLY A 102 49.10 -0.25 49.30
N TRP A 103 50.07 -1.18 49.20
CA TRP A 103 49.91 -2.46 48.51
C TRP A 103 48.82 -3.33 49.14
N GLU A 104 48.79 -3.46 50.46
CA GLU A 104 47.76 -4.23 51.17
C GLU A 104 46.35 -3.65 50.94
N ASN A 105 46.21 -2.32 50.92
CA ASN A 105 44.91 -1.70 50.69
C ASN A 105 44.46 -1.88 49.23
N ALA A 106 45.37 -1.75 48.26
CA ALA A 106 45.09 -2.08 46.87
C ALA A 106 44.69 -3.56 46.68
N ASP A 107 45.34 -4.50 47.37
CA ASP A 107 44.99 -5.93 47.30
C ASP A 107 43.62 -6.25 47.94
N LYS A 108 43.27 -5.56 49.04
CA LYS A 108 41.92 -5.61 49.64
C LYS A 108 40.85 -5.06 48.68
N GLU A 109 41.12 -3.96 47.99
CA GLU A 109 40.23 -3.39 46.97
C GLU A 109 40.08 -4.32 45.76
N VAL A 110 41.19 -4.84 45.21
CA VAL A 110 41.18 -5.83 44.12
C VAL A 110 40.42 -7.10 44.52
N SER A 111 40.57 -7.57 45.76
CA SER A 111 39.82 -8.71 46.28
C SER A 111 38.31 -8.44 46.37
N SER A 112 37.91 -7.24 46.82
CA SER A 112 36.51 -6.81 46.84
C SER A 112 35.92 -6.71 45.42
N LEU A 113 36.64 -6.07 44.49
CA LEU A 113 36.21 -5.94 43.10
C LEU A 113 36.12 -7.30 42.39
N LYS A 114 37.04 -8.23 42.69
CA LYS A 114 37.01 -9.62 42.20
C LYS A 114 35.78 -10.37 42.72
N GLN A 115 35.45 -10.22 44.00
CA GLN A 115 34.24 -10.83 44.59
C GLN A 115 32.96 -10.25 43.98
N GLN A 116 32.90 -8.93 43.74
CA GLN A 116 31.78 -8.27 43.07
C GLN A 116 31.64 -8.73 41.61
N LEU A 117 32.75 -8.86 40.87
CA LEU A 117 32.78 -9.36 39.49
C LEU A 117 32.30 -10.82 39.42
N GLU A 118 32.73 -11.67 40.35
CA GLU A 118 32.28 -13.07 40.43
C GLU A 118 30.78 -13.17 40.76
N ALA A 119 30.29 -12.35 41.69
CA ALA A 119 28.85 -12.28 42.01
C ALA A 119 28.01 -11.76 40.81
N ALA A 120 28.51 -10.76 40.07
CA ALA A 120 27.88 -10.27 38.85
C ALA A 120 27.89 -11.33 37.73
N SER A 121 29.00 -12.06 37.56
CA SER A 121 29.11 -13.18 36.61
C SER A 121 28.10 -14.29 36.92
N LYS A 122 28.03 -14.72 38.19
CA LYS A 122 27.03 -15.71 38.66
C LYS A 122 25.59 -15.22 38.45
N LYS A 123 25.31 -13.95 38.71
CA LYS A 123 24.00 -13.34 38.40
C LYS A 123 23.70 -13.38 36.90
N ASN A 124 24.65 -13.01 36.04
CA ASN A 124 24.47 -12.99 34.59
C ASN A 124 24.22 -14.40 34.02
N SER A 125 24.99 -15.42 34.45
CA SER A 125 24.70 -16.81 34.04
C SER A 125 23.28 -17.25 34.45
N SER A 126 22.84 -16.92 35.67
CA SER A 126 21.46 -17.22 36.13
C SER A 126 20.36 -16.45 35.40
N LEU A 127 20.70 -15.40 34.65
CA LEU A 127 19.79 -14.66 33.76
C LEU A 127 19.83 -15.21 32.34
N GLU A 128 20.99 -15.64 31.86
CA GLU A 128 21.17 -16.36 30.59
C GLU A 128 20.41 -17.69 30.59
N ASP A 129 20.55 -18.51 31.65
CA ASP A 129 19.80 -19.76 31.80
C ASP A 129 18.28 -19.51 31.78
N LYS A 130 17.81 -18.42 32.42
CA LYS A 130 16.39 -18.01 32.38
C LYS A 130 15.97 -17.55 31.00
N ALA A 131 16.82 -16.81 30.27
CA ALA A 131 16.53 -16.41 28.90
C ALA A 131 16.41 -17.61 27.97
N ILE A 132 17.28 -18.62 28.12
CA ILE A 132 17.22 -19.89 27.39
C ILE A 132 15.92 -20.65 27.71
N HIS A 133 15.53 -20.74 28.99
CA HIS A 133 14.28 -21.38 29.39
C HIS A 133 13.03 -20.64 28.85
N LEU A 134 13.03 -19.31 28.84
CA LEU A 134 11.93 -18.50 28.29
C LEU A 134 11.84 -18.59 26.77
N ASP A 135 12.97 -18.59 26.06
CA ASP A 135 13.04 -18.83 24.61
C ASP A 135 12.55 -20.25 24.23
N ALA A 136 12.93 -21.27 25.00
CA ALA A 136 12.43 -22.64 24.82
C ALA A 136 10.91 -22.74 25.06
N ALA A 137 10.40 -22.11 26.13
CA ALA A 137 8.97 -22.06 26.40
C ALA A 137 8.18 -21.29 25.33
N LEU A 138 8.72 -20.15 24.86
CA LEU A 138 8.12 -19.37 23.77
C LEU A 138 8.06 -20.17 22.47
N LYS A 139 9.14 -20.89 22.11
CA LYS A 139 9.18 -21.78 20.94
C LYS A 139 8.14 -22.88 21.04
N GLU A 140 7.94 -23.47 22.22
CA GLU A 140 6.92 -24.49 22.44
C GLU A 140 5.50 -23.91 22.34
N CYS A 141 5.21 -22.75 22.94
CA CYS A 141 3.93 -22.06 22.77
C CYS A 141 3.65 -21.72 21.30
N VAL A 142 4.64 -21.24 20.55
CA VAL A 142 4.51 -20.97 19.11
C VAL A 142 4.31 -22.25 18.30
N ARG A 143 4.93 -23.38 18.70
CA ARG A 143 4.70 -24.70 18.08
C ARG A 143 3.26 -25.19 18.33
N GLN A 144 2.77 -25.07 19.56
CA GLN A 144 1.39 -25.44 19.91
C GLN A 144 0.36 -24.59 19.16
N LEU A 145 0.54 -23.26 19.13
CA LEU A 145 -0.33 -22.35 18.37
C LEU A 145 -0.37 -22.68 16.87
N ARG A 146 0.75 -23.10 16.27
CA ARG A 146 0.79 -23.56 14.88
C ARG A 146 0.01 -24.86 14.69
N LEU A 147 0.21 -25.87 15.54
CA LEU A 147 -0.52 -27.13 15.45
C LEU A 147 -2.03 -26.97 15.69
N SER A 148 -2.45 -26.18 16.68
CA SER A 148 -3.88 -25.92 16.91
C SER A 148 -4.52 -25.13 15.76
N ARG A 149 -3.76 -24.26 15.09
CA ARG A 149 -4.19 -23.61 13.84
C ARG A 149 -4.32 -24.62 12.71
N GLU A 150 -3.30 -25.43 12.47
CA GLU A 150 -3.26 -26.44 11.39
C GLU A 150 -4.36 -27.50 11.56
N GLU A 151 -4.62 -27.96 12.80
CA GLU A 151 -5.71 -28.86 13.14
C GLU A 151 -7.09 -28.20 12.89
N GLN A 152 -7.23 -26.91 13.18
CA GLN A 152 -8.48 -26.18 12.92
C GLN A 152 -8.69 -25.88 11.42
N GLU A 153 -7.62 -25.55 10.68
CA GLU A 153 -7.65 -25.40 9.22
C GLU A 153 -8.02 -26.73 8.55
N GLN A 154 -7.45 -27.85 9.00
CA GLN A 154 -7.82 -29.18 8.53
C GLN A 154 -9.28 -29.52 8.82
N LYS A 155 -9.78 -29.26 10.04
CA LYS A 155 -11.21 -29.42 10.39
C LYS A 155 -12.14 -28.59 9.50
N VAL A 156 -11.75 -27.35 9.18
CA VAL A 156 -12.52 -26.49 8.27
C VAL A 156 -12.48 -27.05 6.84
N LEU A 157 -11.33 -27.49 6.34
CA LEU A 157 -11.20 -28.11 5.01
C LEU A 157 -12.00 -29.41 4.87
N ASP A 158 -12.01 -30.27 5.88
CA ASP A 158 -12.79 -31.50 5.88
C ASP A 158 -14.30 -31.24 6.03
N ALA A 159 -14.70 -30.23 6.82
CA ALA A 159 -16.09 -29.78 6.91
C ALA A 159 -16.60 -29.18 5.59
N ILE A 160 -15.78 -28.37 4.92
CA ILE A 160 -16.05 -27.86 3.57
C ILE A 160 -16.18 -29.03 2.59
N ARG A 161 -15.20 -29.95 2.54
CA ARG A 161 -15.26 -31.11 1.62
C ARG A 161 -16.52 -31.95 1.83
N LYS A 162 -16.93 -32.18 3.08
CA LYS A 162 -18.18 -32.87 3.41
C LYS A 162 -19.41 -32.11 2.89
N LYS A 163 -19.46 -30.78 3.07
CA LYS A 163 -20.55 -29.95 2.56
C LYS A 163 -20.59 -29.86 1.03
N THR A 164 -19.44 -29.81 0.37
CA THR A 164 -19.36 -29.90 -1.10
C THR A 164 -19.95 -31.21 -1.60
N HIS A 165 -19.59 -32.35 -1.00
CA HIS A 165 -20.13 -33.66 -1.39
C HIS A 165 -21.64 -33.78 -1.08
N GLU A 166 -22.13 -33.21 0.02
CA GLU A 166 -23.57 -33.13 0.31
C GLU A 166 -24.31 -32.34 -0.79
N TRP A 167 -23.85 -31.13 -1.13
CA TRP A 167 -24.44 -30.32 -2.19
C TRP A 167 -24.31 -30.94 -3.59
N GLU A 168 -23.21 -31.64 -3.89
CA GLU A 168 -23.03 -32.34 -5.17
C GLU A 168 -23.98 -33.54 -5.29
N SER A 169 -24.25 -34.24 -4.17
CA SER A 169 -25.28 -35.28 -4.09
C SER A 169 -26.68 -34.70 -4.27
N GLU A 170 -27.05 -33.66 -3.52
CA GLU A 170 -28.35 -32.97 -3.62
C GLU A 170 -28.58 -32.42 -5.03
N LYS A 171 -27.55 -31.82 -5.64
CA LYS A 171 -27.56 -31.37 -7.03
C LYS A 171 -27.84 -32.53 -7.99
N SER A 172 -27.12 -33.66 -7.86
CA SER A 172 -27.32 -34.81 -8.75
C SER A 172 -28.72 -35.40 -8.64
N GLU A 173 -29.34 -35.40 -7.45
CA GLU A 173 -30.72 -35.84 -7.26
C GLU A 173 -31.72 -34.87 -7.93
N LEU A 174 -31.49 -33.56 -7.85
CA LEU A 174 -32.30 -32.56 -8.54
C LEU A 174 -32.15 -32.65 -10.07
N GLU A 175 -30.93 -32.89 -10.58
CA GLU A 175 -30.69 -33.11 -12.02
C GLU A 175 -31.43 -34.38 -12.52
N ILE A 176 -31.42 -35.48 -11.75
CA ILE A 176 -32.20 -36.69 -12.07
C ILE A 176 -33.71 -36.38 -12.09
N ARG A 177 -34.23 -35.68 -11.08
CA ARG A 177 -35.66 -35.29 -11.01
C ARG A 177 -36.08 -34.37 -12.17
N LEU A 178 -35.20 -33.47 -12.62
CA LEU A 178 -35.46 -32.63 -13.80
C LEU A 178 -35.55 -33.45 -15.09
N VAL A 179 -34.63 -34.41 -15.29
CA VAL A 179 -34.68 -35.33 -16.44
C VAL A 179 -35.94 -36.19 -16.41
N GLU A 180 -36.35 -36.70 -15.24
CA GLU A 180 -37.60 -37.46 -15.09
C GLU A 180 -38.83 -36.60 -15.44
N LEU A 181 -38.90 -35.37 -14.91
CA LEU A 181 -40.01 -34.45 -15.20
C LEU A 181 -40.05 -34.04 -16.68
N GLN A 182 -38.90 -33.87 -17.33
CA GLN A 182 -38.82 -33.63 -18.77
C GLN A 182 -39.36 -34.82 -19.56
N ALA A 183 -38.92 -36.05 -19.26
CA ALA A 183 -39.43 -37.26 -19.91
C ALA A 183 -40.95 -37.45 -19.68
N GLN A 184 -41.47 -37.10 -18.49
CA GLN A 184 -42.91 -37.10 -18.21
C GLN A 184 -43.69 -36.00 -18.95
N LEU A 185 -43.06 -34.92 -19.40
CA LEU A 185 -43.67 -33.88 -20.24
C LEU A 185 -43.62 -34.28 -21.71
N GLU A 186 -42.50 -34.81 -22.18
CA GLU A 186 -42.33 -35.32 -23.55
C GLU A 186 -43.33 -36.46 -23.83
N ALA A 187 -43.43 -37.47 -22.96
CA ALA A 187 -44.40 -38.54 -23.10
C ALA A 187 -45.88 -38.07 -23.07
N LYS A 188 -46.18 -36.95 -22.39
CA LYS A 188 -47.53 -36.34 -22.43
C LYS A 188 -47.77 -35.57 -23.72
N ALA A 189 -46.76 -34.89 -24.26
CA ALA A 189 -46.85 -34.22 -25.55
C ALA A 189 -47.02 -35.25 -26.68
N GLU A 190 -46.30 -36.37 -26.64
CA GLU A 190 -46.48 -37.50 -27.56
C GLU A 190 -47.89 -38.11 -27.43
N PHE A 191 -48.39 -38.33 -26.21
CA PHE A 191 -49.76 -38.82 -26.00
C PHE A 191 -50.80 -37.88 -26.62
N ILE A 192 -50.74 -36.57 -26.33
CA ILE A 192 -51.65 -35.57 -26.90
C ILE A 192 -51.55 -35.55 -28.44
N ALA A 193 -50.33 -35.55 -28.99
CA ALA A 193 -50.12 -35.56 -30.45
C ALA A 193 -50.56 -36.86 -31.14
N SER A 194 -50.66 -37.99 -30.41
CA SER A 194 -51.28 -39.22 -30.90
C SER A 194 -52.82 -39.13 -30.85
N PHE A 195 -53.38 -38.64 -29.75
CA PHE A 195 -54.82 -38.49 -29.52
C PHE A 195 -55.46 -37.49 -30.50
N ASP A 196 -54.80 -36.36 -30.76
CA ASP A 196 -55.24 -35.38 -31.77
C ASP A 196 -55.22 -35.97 -33.19
N ARG A 197 -54.22 -36.81 -33.51
CA ARG A 197 -54.13 -37.49 -34.82
C ARG A 197 -55.26 -38.49 -35.02
N ASP A 198 -55.59 -39.25 -33.99
CA ASP A 198 -56.67 -40.24 -34.05
C ASP A 198 -58.02 -39.53 -34.23
N PHE A 199 -58.29 -38.44 -33.49
CA PHE A 199 -59.48 -37.62 -33.70
C PHE A 199 -59.55 -36.95 -35.08
N ILE A 200 -58.43 -36.43 -35.61
CA ILE A 200 -58.39 -35.88 -36.98
C ILE A 200 -58.76 -36.97 -38.00
N SER A 201 -58.27 -38.20 -37.80
CA SER A 201 -58.56 -39.34 -38.67
C SER A 201 -60.03 -39.76 -38.63
N GLU A 202 -60.64 -39.77 -37.43
CA GLU A 202 -62.08 -40.06 -37.27
C GLU A 202 -62.96 -38.94 -37.87
N ILE A 203 -62.58 -37.67 -37.70
CA ILE A 203 -63.27 -36.52 -38.31
C ILE A 203 -63.19 -36.57 -39.84
N GLU A 204 -62.05 -36.95 -40.42
CA GLU A 204 -61.92 -37.12 -41.88
C GLU A 204 -62.77 -38.30 -42.40
N ALA A 205 -62.79 -39.43 -41.68
CA ALA A 205 -63.64 -40.57 -42.04
C ALA A 205 -65.14 -40.21 -42.02
N LEU A 206 -65.62 -39.60 -40.94
CA LEU A 206 -67.01 -39.14 -40.81
C LEU A 206 -67.38 -38.07 -41.84
N LYS A 207 -66.43 -37.22 -42.24
CA LYS A 207 -66.62 -36.21 -43.29
C LYS A 207 -66.81 -36.83 -44.67
N GLU A 208 -66.08 -37.91 -45.00
CA GLU A 208 -66.29 -38.63 -46.26
C GLU A 208 -67.53 -39.53 -46.25
N GLU A 209 -67.90 -40.13 -45.11
CA GLU A 209 -69.22 -40.77 -44.98
C GLU A 209 -70.35 -39.74 -45.22
N ASN A 210 -70.22 -38.54 -44.64
CA ASN A 210 -71.16 -37.45 -44.84
C ASN A 210 -71.18 -36.94 -46.30
N SER A 211 -70.05 -36.99 -47.01
CA SER A 211 -69.95 -36.66 -48.44
C SER A 211 -70.70 -37.70 -49.30
N GLY A 212 -70.47 -38.99 -49.02
CA GLY A 212 -71.15 -40.11 -49.68
C GLY A 212 -72.65 -40.17 -49.42
N LEU A 213 -73.09 -39.95 -48.18
CA LEU A 213 -74.52 -39.87 -47.80
C LEU A 213 -75.23 -38.72 -48.53
N LYS A 214 -74.61 -37.54 -48.63
CA LYS A 214 -75.14 -36.41 -49.41
C LYS A 214 -75.25 -36.73 -50.90
N PHE A 215 -74.26 -37.42 -51.46
CA PHE A 215 -74.30 -37.87 -52.85
C PHE A 215 -75.46 -38.86 -53.09
N MET A 216 -75.62 -39.87 -52.24
CA MET A 216 -76.72 -40.84 -52.37
C MET A 216 -78.09 -40.20 -52.22
N LEU A 217 -78.27 -39.25 -51.28
CA LEU A 217 -79.51 -38.49 -51.15
C LEU A 217 -79.81 -37.66 -52.40
N PHE A 218 -78.80 -37.04 -53.01
CA PHE A 218 -78.97 -36.30 -54.26
C PHE A 218 -79.35 -37.24 -55.42
N THR A 219 -78.69 -38.39 -55.58
CA THR A 219 -79.07 -39.40 -56.59
C THR A 219 -80.51 -39.86 -56.40
N LEU A 220 -80.89 -40.28 -55.19
CA LEU A 220 -82.25 -40.73 -54.89
C LEU A 220 -83.32 -39.65 -55.13
N THR A 221 -82.99 -38.38 -54.84
CA THR A 221 -83.89 -37.26 -55.13
C THR A 221 -84.12 -37.07 -56.63
N ASN A 222 -83.07 -37.18 -57.45
CA ASN A 222 -83.18 -37.11 -58.91
C ASN A 222 -83.97 -38.31 -59.47
N ASP A 223 -83.71 -39.53 -58.98
CA ASP A 223 -84.45 -40.73 -59.40
C ASP A 223 -85.95 -40.62 -59.08
N LEU A 224 -86.31 -40.10 -57.92
CA LEU A 224 -87.70 -39.82 -57.55
C LEU A 224 -88.32 -38.73 -58.42
N GLN A 225 -87.58 -37.67 -58.74
CA GLN A 225 -88.04 -36.62 -59.67
C GLN A 225 -88.24 -37.16 -61.10
N THR A 226 -87.36 -38.02 -61.59
CA THR A 226 -87.51 -38.70 -62.89
C THR A 226 -88.76 -39.58 -62.90
N ARG A 227 -88.97 -40.42 -61.88
CA ARG A 227 -90.19 -41.24 -61.75
C ARG A 227 -91.47 -40.41 -61.68
N ALA A 228 -91.44 -39.27 -60.99
CA ALA A 228 -92.59 -38.36 -60.94
C ALA A 228 -92.93 -37.79 -62.33
N LEU A 229 -91.93 -37.39 -63.12
CA LEU A 229 -92.11 -36.92 -64.50
C LEU A 229 -92.57 -38.05 -65.43
N GLU A 230 -92.07 -39.27 -65.27
CA GLU A 230 -92.54 -40.45 -66.01
C GLU A 230 -94.01 -40.75 -65.72
N LEU A 231 -94.43 -40.66 -64.45
CA LEU A 231 -95.82 -40.83 -64.04
C LEU A 231 -96.73 -39.69 -64.56
N GLU A 232 -96.28 -38.43 -64.55
CA GLU A 232 -97.04 -37.31 -65.15
C GLU A 232 -97.22 -37.52 -66.66
N LEU A 233 -96.15 -37.86 -67.38
CA LEU A 233 -96.19 -38.12 -68.83
C LEU A 233 -97.07 -39.33 -69.17
N SER A 234 -97.02 -40.39 -68.36
CA SER A 234 -97.88 -41.57 -68.49
C SER A 234 -99.36 -41.22 -68.27
N THR A 235 -99.66 -40.50 -67.18
CA THR A 235 -101.02 -40.04 -66.85
C THR A 235 -101.58 -39.14 -67.94
N ARG A 236 -100.78 -38.18 -68.44
CA ARG A 236 -101.14 -37.30 -69.55
C ARG A 236 -101.35 -38.05 -70.86
N SER A 237 -100.57 -39.12 -71.12
CA SER A 237 -100.78 -40.00 -72.26
C SER A 237 -102.12 -40.75 -72.13
N ALA A 238 -102.38 -41.39 -71.00
CA ALA A 238 -103.64 -42.07 -70.70
C ALA A 238 -104.86 -41.12 -70.79
N GLU A 239 -104.75 -39.89 -70.28
CA GLU A 239 -105.76 -38.85 -70.45
C GLU A 239 -106.03 -38.52 -71.92
N THR A 240 -104.98 -38.32 -72.73
CA THR A 240 -105.17 -37.99 -74.16
C THR A 240 -105.75 -39.15 -74.95
N ALA A 241 -105.37 -40.39 -74.64
CA ALA A 241 -106.02 -41.59 -75.18
C ALA A 241 -107.49 -41.66 -74.76
N SER A 242 -107.81 -41.47 -73.47
CA SER A 242 -109.18 -41.45 -72.94
C SER A 242 -110.04 -40.37 -73.61
N LYS A 243 -109.51 -39.15 -73.78
CA LYS A 243 -110.17 -38.04 -74.50
C LYS A 243 -110.44 -38.41 -75.97
N GLN A 244 -109.49 -39.06 -76.66
CA GLN A 244 -109.68 -39.56 -78.02
C GLN A 244 -110.71 -40.69 -78.11
N HIS A 245 -110.71 -41.64 -77.17
CA HIS A 245 -111.71 -42.70 -77.08
C HIS A 245 -113.11 -42.13 -76.84
N LEU A 246 -113.24 -41.19 -75.90
CA LEU A 246 -114.50 -40.50 -75.61
C LEU A 246 -115.04 -39.74 -76.83
N ASP A 247 -114.17 -39.05 -77.59
CA ASP A 247 -114.56 -38.37 -78.83
C ASP A 247 -114.86 -39.34 -79.99
N SER A 248 -114.24 -40.52 -80.00
CA SER A 248 -114.61 -41.63 -80.89
C SER A 248 -116.00 -42.15 -80.54
N ILE A 249 -116.29 -42.39 -79.26
CA ILE A 249 -117.62 -42.78 -78.75
C ILE A 249 -118.68 -41.72 -79.12
N LYS A 250 -118.38 -40.42 -78.97
CA LYS A 250 -119.27 -39.32 -79.44
C LYS A 250 -119.46 -39.28 -80.96
N LYS A 251 -118.53 -39.80 -81.77
CA LYS A 251 -118.70 -39.96 -83.23
C LYS A 251 -119.57 -41.18 -83.53
N VAL A 252 -119.28 -42.33 -82.92
CA VAL A 252 -120.07 -43.57 -83.05
C VAL A 252 -121.53 -43.33 -82.63
N ALA A 253 -121.79 -42.71 -81.47
CA ALA A 253 -123.15 -42.42 -81.01
C ALA A 253 -123.94 -41.49 -81.95
N ARG A 254 -123.27 -40.55 -82.64
CA ARG A 254 -123.90 -39.72 -83.69
C ARG A 254 -124.20 -40.52 -84.95
N LEU A 255 -123.25 -41.33 -85.43
CA LEU A 255 -123.46 -42.23 -86.56
C LEU A 255 -124.58 -43.24 -86.27
N ASP A 256 -124.67 -43.77 -85.05
CA ASP A 256 -125.72 -44.70 -84.66
C ASP A 256 -127.10 -44.01 -84.58
N ALA A 257 -127.15 -42.75 -84.13
CA ALA A 257 -128.35 -41.91 -84.21
C ALA A 257 -128.77 -41.63 -85.66
N GLU A 258 -127.82 -41.41 -86.58
CA GLU A 258 -128.09 -41.27 -88.01
C GLU A 258 -128.53 -42.58 -88.66
N CYS A 259 -127.89 -43.72 -88.33
CA CYS A 259 -128.34 -45.03 -88.77
C CYS A 259 -129.74 -45.37 -88.24
N ARG A 260 -130.10 -44.97 -87.03
CA ARG A 260 -131.47 -45.08 -86.49
C ARG A 260 -132.45 -44.20 -87.26
N LYS A 261 -132.09 -42.95 -87.60
CA LYS A 261 -132.88 -42.06 -88.48
C LYS A 261 -133.07 -42.65 -89.88
N LEU A 262 -132.01 -43.16 -90.49
CA LEU A 262 -132.05 -43.79 -91.83
C LEU A 262 -132.89 -45.07 -91.83
N ARG A 263 -132.77 -45.94 -90.81
CA ARG A 263 -133.66 -47.10 -90.63
C ARG A 263 -135.12 -46.69 -90.46
N ALA A 264 -135.40 -45.60 -89.76
CA ALA A 264 -136.75 -45.05 -89.62
C ALA A 264 -137.28 -44.40 -90.91
N ALA A 265 -136.41 -43.78 -91.73
CA ALA A 265 -136.76 -43.23 -93.03
C ALA A 265 -137.04 -44.33 -94.07
N ALA A 266 -136.19 -45.35 -94.13
CA ALA A 266 -136.37 -46.50 -95.03
C ALA A 266 -137.70 -47.24 -94.77
N ARG A 267 -138.06 -47.42 -93.49
CA ARG A 267 -139.37 -47.98 -93.08
C ARG A 267 -140.57 -47.08 -93.43
N LYS A 268 -140.35 -45.79 -93.73
CA LYS A 268 -141.40 -44.86 -94.21
C LYS A 268 -141.46 -44.78 -95.74
N SER A 269 -140.36 -45.02 -96.45
CA SER A 269 -140.34 -45.05 -97.93
C SER A 269 -140.78 -46.40 -98.52
N SER A 270 -140.75 -47.50 -97.75
CA SER A 270 -141.05 -48.86 -98.24
C SER A 270 -142.53 -49.26 -98.20
N LEU A 271 -143.47 -48.36 -97.86
CA LEU A 271 -144.88 -48.68 -97.61
C LEU A 271 -145.83 -48.16 -98.71
N ALA A 272 -145.43 -48.28 -99.98
CA ALA A 272 -146.17 -47.70 -101.11
C ALA A 272 -146.20 -48.56 -102.39
N ASN A 273 -145.83 -49.85 -102.34
CA ASN A 273 -146.03 -50.74 -103.50
C ASN A 273 -146.32 -52.21 -103.11
N GLU A 274 -147.41 -52.72 -103.69
CA GLU A 274 -147.93 -54.10 -103.85
C GLU A 274 -147.61 -55.27 -102.89
N HIS A 275 -148.67 -55.72 -102.21
CA HIS A 275 -149.21 -57.09 -102.16
C HIS A 275 -148.38 -58.34 -101.72
N LYS A 276 -148.88 -58.95 -100.62
CA LYS A 276 -149.31 -60.37 -100.51
C LYS A 276 -148.24 -61.49 -100.36
N LEU A 277 -147.88 -61.78 -99.10
CA LEU A 277 -147.63 -63.09 -98.45
C LEU A 277 -147.57 -62.78 -96.93
N ILE A 278 -148.31 -63.35 -95.97
CA ILE A 278 -148.62 -64.76 -95.58
C ILE A 278 -147.43 -65.48 -94.91
N SER A 279 -147.72 -66.10 -93.75
CA SER A 279 -146.85 -66.80 -92.79
C SER A 279 -145.95 -65.87 -91.94
N ASN A 280 -146.11 -65.76 -90.62
CA ASN A 280 -146.14 -66.74 -89.50
C ASN A 280 -144.73 -67.12 -88.99
N SER A 281 -144.35 -66.56 -87.83
CA SER A 281 -143.90 -67.37 -86.69
C SER A 281 -144.04 -66.60 -85.37
N HIS A 282 -144.45 -67.35 -84.35
CA HIS A 282 -144.50 -67.06 -82.92
C HIS A 282 -143.09 -66.67 -82.39
N TYR A 283 -142.90 -65.98 -81.25
CA TYR A 283 -143.59 -65.94 -79.94
C TYR A 283 -143.61 -64.45 -79.45
N ALA A 284 -144.63 -63.86 -78.79
CA ALA A 284 -145.12 -64.08 -77.41
C ALA A 284 -144.01 -63.97 -76.33
N ASP A 285 -144.15 -63.29 -75.19
CA ASP A 285 -145.16 -62.32 -74.70
C ASP A 285 -144.59 -61.51 -73.49
N SER A 286 -145.25 -60.42 -73.05
CA SER A 286 -145.03 -59.63 -71.79
C SER A 286 -143.63 -59.01 -71.55
N VAL A 287 -143.41 -57.74 -71.13
CA VAL A 287 -144.18 -56.72 -70.39
C VAL A 287 -144.18 -56.86 -68.85
N THR A 288 -143.09 -56.40 -68.24
CA THR A 288 -142.93 -55.63 -66.97
C THR A 288 -141.52 -55.03 -67.08
N ASP A 289 -141.24 -53.73 -66.99
CA ASP A 289 -141.53 -52.72 -65.96
C ASP A 289 -141.07 -53.10 -64.54
N SER A 290 -139.84 -52.70 -64.22
CA SER A 290 -139.39 -52.29 -62.89
C SER A 290 -138.03 -51.59 -62.98
N GLN A 291 -137.75 -50.69 -62.05
CA GLN A 291 -136.49 -49.95 -61.97
C GLN A 291 -135.36 -50.83 -61.40
N SER A 292 -134.12 -50.59 -61.84
CA SER A 292 -132.94 -51.00 -61.08
C SER A 292 -131.77 -50.06 -61.36
N ASP A 293 -131.27 -49.43 -60.31
CA ASP A 293 -130.02 -48.68 -60.29
C ASP A 293 -128.89 -49.62 -59.80
N ALA A 294 -127.93 -49.90 -60.68
CA ALA A 294 -126.74 -50.70 -60.37
C ALA A 294 -125.71 -50.57 -61.49
N GLY A 295 -124.46 -50.16 -61.19
CA GLY A 295 -123.38 -50.35 -62.17
C GLY A 295 -122.11 -49.50 -62.15
N GLU A 296 -121.58 -49.04 -61.01
CA GLU A 296 -120.16 -48.63 -60.96
C GLU A 296 -119.50 -49.08 -59.65
N LYS A 297 -118.45 -49.91 -59.73
CA LYS A 297 -117.83 -50.60 -58.59
C LYS A 297 -116.45 -51.17 -58.95
N LEU A 298 -115.49 -51.09 -58.00
CA LEU A 298 -114.17 -51.76 -57.97
C LEU A 298 -113.16 -51.27 -59.05
N LEU A 299 -111.88 -51.00 -58.81
CA LEU A 299 -110.87 -51.36 -57.77
C LEU A 299 -110.05 -50.08 -57.36
N SER A 300 -109.68 -49.81 -56.09
CA SER A 300 -108.48 -50.29 -55.33
C SER A 300 -107.12 -49.78 -55.87
N LEU A 301 -106.12 -49.31 -55.10
CA LEU A 301 -105.84 -49.24 -53.64
C LEU A 301 -105.03 -47.95 -53.27
N ASP A 302 -104.99 -47.64 -51.95
CA ASP A 302 -103.94 -47.10 -51.02
C ASP A 302 -102.69 -46.33 -51.56
N ASN A 303 -101.94 -45.51 -50.81
CA ASN A 303 -101.72 -45.39 -49.35
C ASN A 303 -101.18 -43.97 -48.95
N GLU A 304 -100.98 -43.76 -47.64
CA GLU A 304 -100.18 -42.70 -46.95
C GLU A 304 -100.82 -41.29 -46.85
N GLN A 305 -101.03 -40.63 -45.69
CA GLN A 305 -100.42 -40.64 -44.33
C GLN A 305 -99.02 -39.99 -44.30
N SER A 306 -98.72 -38.87 -43.61
CA SER A 306 -99.51 -38.00 -42.72
C SER A 306 -98.90 -36.58 -42.68
N CYS A 307 -99.71 -35.57 -42.35
CA CYS A 307 -99.21 -34.30 -41.81
C CYS A 307 -100.04 -33.88 -40.58
N SER A 308 -99.33 -33.35 -39.58
CA SER A 308 -99.81 -32.49 -38.47
C SER A 308 -100.94 -31.52 -38.87
N ASP A 309 -101.87 -31.11 -37.99
CA ASP A 309 -101.84 -31.13 -36.52
C ASP A 309 -103.25 -31.07 -35.88
N SER A 310 -103.30 -31.34 -34.57
CA SER A 310 -104.22 -30.76 -33.57
C SER A 310 -105.72 -30.61 -33.90
N TRP A 311 -106.57 -31.39 -33.22
CA TRP A 311 -107.58 -30.82 -32.31
C TRP A 311 -107.76 -31.71 -31.08
N ALA A 312 -107.68 -31.12 -29.88
CA ALA A 312 -107.88 -31.85 -28.63
C ALA A 312 -109.38 -32.05 -28.35
N SER A 313 -109.82 -33.31 -28.20
CA SER A 313 -111.17 -33.64 -27.73
C SER A 313 -111.16 -33.95 -26.24
N ALA A 314 -111.76 -33.06 -25.44
CA ALA A 314 -112.20 -33.42 -24.10
C ALA A 314 -113.51 -34.22 -24.19
N LEU A 315 -113.56 -35.40 -23.56
CA LEU A 315 -114.76 -36.04 -22.99
C LEU A 315 -114.34 -37.34 -22.27
N ILE A 316 -115.21 -37.84 -21.37
CA ILE A 316 -115.00 -39.02 -20.50
C ILE A 316 -114.02 -38.78 -19.34
N VAL A 317 -114.47 -37.93 -18.41
CA VAL A 317 -114.41 -38.25 -16.98
C VAL A 317 -115.67 -39.08 -16.67
N GLU A 318 -115.63 -39.93 -15.63
CA GLU A 318 -116.64 -40.93 -15.19
C GLU A 318 -116.44 -42.36 -15.74
N LEU A 319 -115.65 -43.17 -15.02
CA LEU A 319 -116.20 -44.33 -14.28
C LEU A 319 -115.20 -44.86 -13.23
N ASP A 320 -115.10 -44.19 -12.08
CA ASP A 320 -114.26 -44.63 -10.96
C ASP A 320 -115.16 -45.07 -9.79
N GLN A 321 -115.45 -46.38 -9.70
CA GLN A 321 -116.15 -47.00 -8.57
C GLN A 321 -116.14 -48.54 -8.59
N LEU A 322 -116.19 -49.12 -7.38
CA LEU A 322 -116.36 -50.55 -7.06
C LEU A 322 -115.19 -51.50 -7.38
N LYS A 323 -114.18 -51.42 -6.49
CA LYS A 323 -113.39 -52.58 -6.05
C LYS A 323 -114.20 -53.43 -5.06
N GLU A 324 -113.67 -54.60 -4.68
CA GLU A 324 -114.16 -55.55 -3.64
C GLU A 324 -115.28 -56.54 -4.03
N LYS A 325 -114.88 -57.74 -4.50
CA LYS A 325 -115.13 -58.98 -3.74
C LYS A 325 -114.32 -60.19 -4.24
N ASP A 326 -113.87 -61.00 -3.28
CA ASP A 326 -113.00 -62.17 -3.47
C ASP A 326 -113.75 -63.50 -3.65
N ASN A 327 -112.98 -64.50 -4.10
CA ASN A 327 -113.15 -65.95 -3.95
C ASN A 327 -114.25 -66.70 -4.74
N THR A 328 -113.82 -67.31 -5.85
CA THR A 328 -114.35 -68.60 -6.35
C THR A 328 -113.20 -69.54 -6.72
N ARG A 329 -113.02 -70.62 -5.95
CA ARG A 329 -112.10 -71.76 -6.17
C ARG A 329 -112.56 -72.92 -5.25
N ASN A 330 -112.57 -74.21 -5.62
CA ASN A 330 -112.19 -74.92 -6.84
C ASN A 330 -113.21 -76.04 -7.13
N ASN A 331 -113.17 -76.66 -8.33
CA ASN A 331 -113.40 -78.11 -8.47
C ASN A 331 -112.96 -78.62 -9.86
N THR A 332 -111.79 -79.25 -9.93
CA THR A 332 -111.30 -80.08 -11.05
C THR A 332 -110.41 -81.20 -10.49
N THR A 333 -110.17 -82.26 -11.30
CA THR A 333 -109.53 -83.58 -11.04
C THR A 333 -110.49 -84.74 -10.74
N SER A 334 -110.26 -85.97 -11.21
CA SER A 334 -109.58 -86.46 -12.45
C SER A 334 -109.86 -87.96 -12.66
N VAL A 335 -109.87 -88.39 -13.92
CA VAL A 335 -109.56 -89.73 -14.50
C VAL A 335 -109.10 -90.84 -13.52
N GLU A 336 -109.65 -92.07 -13.61
CA GLU A 336 -108.95 -93.29 -14.12
C GLU A 336 -109.79 -94.62 -14.09
N ILE A 337 -109.59 -95.45 -15.13
CA ILE A 337 -109.85 -96.90 -15.39
C ILE A 337 -110.75 -97.74 -14.44
N GLY A 338 -111.62 -98.60 -14.99
CA GLY A 338 -112.14 -99.77 -14.23
C GLY A 338 -113.15 -100.73 -14.89
N LEU A 339 -112.67 -101.70 -15.67
CA LEU A 339 -113.22 -103.07 -15.88
C LEU A 339 -114.68 -103.32 -16.40
N MET A 340 -114.90 -104.58 -16.79
CA MET A 340 -116.10 -105.17 -17.35
C MET A 340 -116.55 -106.34 -16.46
N ASP A 341 -117.80 -106.30 -16.01
CA ASP A 341 -118.67 -107.35 -15.43
C ASP A 341 -120.10 -106.74 -15.50
N ASP A 342 -121.22 -107.40 -15.83
CA ASP A 342 -121.51 -108.80 -16.14
C ASP A 342 -122.51 -108.91 -17.30
N PHE A 343 -122.38 -109.95 -18.14
CA PHE A 343 -123.40 -110.34 -19.13
C PHE A 343 -124.13 -111.61 -18.64
N LEU A 344 -124.92 -111.50 -17.55
CA LEU A 344 -125.45 -112.69 -16.85
C LEU A 344 -126.89 -112.58 -16.30
N GLU A 345 -127.77 -111.78 -16.90
CA GLU A 345 -129.23 -111.87 -16.64
C GLU A 345 -130.10 -111.89 -17.92
N MET A 346 -129.71 -112.76 -18.86
CA MET A 346 -130.74 -113.54 -19.58
C MET A 346 -131.24 -114.65 -18.66
N GLU A 347 -132.43 -115.21 -18.95
CA GLU A 347 -133.01 -116.39 -18.27
C GLU A 347 -133.76 -116.16 -16.94
N ARG A 348 -134.69 -115.20 -16.94
CA ARG A 348 -136.10 -115.57 -16.77
C ARG A 348 -136.81 -115.34 -18.10
N LEU A 349 -136.79 -116.32 -19.00
CA LEU A 349 -137.83 -117.36 -19.09
C LEU A 349 -139.23 -116.74 -19.13
N VAL A 350 -139.78 -116.56 -20.35
CA VAL A 350 -140.53 -117.61 -21.07
C VAL A 350 -141.81 -117.97 -20.31
N ALA A 351 -142.89 -117.27 -20.67
CA ALA A 351 -144.26 -117.58 -20.29
C ALA A 351 -145.27 -117.06 -21.34
N LEU A 352 -145.04 -117.38 -22.61
CA LEU A 352 -146.18 -117.73 -23.48
C LEU A 352 -146.57 -119.16 -23.11
N PRO A 353 -147.82 -119.36 -22.70
CA PRO A 353 -148.79 -120.05 -23.55
C PRO A 353 -149.52 -119.04 -24.45
N GLU A 354 -149.93 -119.33 -25.67
CA GLU A 354 -150.70 -120.52 -26.13
C GLU A 354 -152.08 -120.64 -25.48
N ALA A 355 -152.93 -119.64 -25.75
CA ALA A 355 -154.32 -119.84 -26.18
C ALA A 355 -154.63 -118.74 -27.23
N ASP A 356 -155.14 -119.02 -28.43
CA ASP A 356 -156.50 -119.50 -28.78
C ASP A 356 -157.61 -118.51 -28.32
N HIS A 357 -158.54 -118.05 -29.18
CA HIS A 357 -158.92 -118.51 -30.53
C HIS A 357 -158.99 -117.40 -31.59
N GLY A 358 -158.60 -117.75 -32.83
CA GLY A 358 -158.74 -116.93 -34.04
C GLY A 358 -159.81 -117.47 -35.02
N SER A 359 -160.88 -118.07 -34.50
CA SER A 359 -162.02 -118.65 -35.23
C SER A 359 -163.22 -118.74 -34.26
N SER A 360 -164.48 -118.74 -34.67
CA SER A 360 -165.03 -119.18 -35.97
C SER A 360 -166.14 -118.26 -36.50
N SER A 361 -166.01 -117.84 -37.76
CA SER A 361 -167.17 -117.81 -38.68
C SER A 361 -167.63 -119.25 -38.94
N ILE A 362 -168.78 -119.47 -39.61
CA ILE A 362 -169.22 -120.80 -40.10
C ILE A 362 -169.68 -121.71 -38.92
N GLU A 363 -170.76 -122.50 -39.01
CA GLU A 363 -171.53 -122.97 -40.18
C GLU A 363 -173.03 -123.28 -39.88
N HIS A 364 -173.76 -123.70 -40.93
CA HIS A 364 -174.78 -124.77 -41.02
C HIS A 364 -175.24 -125.52 -39.72
N ASP A 365 -176.45 -126.06 -39.58
CA ASP A 365 -177.69 -126.08 -40.40
C ASP A 365 -178.83 -126.75 -39.57
N ALA A 366 -179.91 -127.12 -40.25
CA ALA A 366 -180.67 -128.37 -40.06
C ALA A 366 -182.01 -128.31 -39.29
N ASP A 367 -183.08 -128.49 -40.07
CA ASP A 367 -184.09 -129.53 -39.91
C ASP A 367 -184.66 -129.81 -38.50
N SER A 368 -185.84 -129.23 -38.23
CA SER A 368 -187.05 -130.01 -37.94
C SER A 368 -188.29 -129.08 -37.89
N ASP A 369 -189.46 -129.44 -38.42
CA ASP A 369 -189.80 -130.61 -39.25
C ASP A 369 -191.04 -130.33 -40.14
N HIS A 370 -191.39 -131.32 -40.96
CA HIS A 370 -192.74 -131.73 -41.38
C HIS A 370 -193.96 -131.10 -40.64
N THR A 371 -195.13 -130.85 -41.26
CA THR A 371 -195.73 -131.36 -42.52
C THR A 371 -196.89 -130.42 -42.95
N VAL A 372 -197.29 -130.31 -44.24
CA VAL A 372 -198.40 -131.05 -44.90
C VAL A 372 -199.62 -131.29 -43.97
N SER A 373 -200.85 -130.86 -44.22
CA SER A 373 -201.69 -131.06 -45.42
C SER A 373 -202.74 -129.94 -45.52
N ARG A 374 -202.93 -129.26 -46.66
CA ARG A 374 -203.96 -129.62 -47.66
C ARG A 374 -205.30 -130.11 -47.07
N ASP A 375 -206.21 -129.13 -46.98
CA ASP A 375 -207.62 -129.14 -47.39
C ASP A 375 -208.72 -129.73 -46.45
N GLY A 376 -209.84 -128.98 -46.36
CA GLY A 376 -211.12 -129.43 -45.81
C GLY A 376 -211.37 -129.36 -44.28
N SER A 377 -211.67 -128.18 -43.70
CA SER A 377 -212.78 -127.94 -42.73
C SER A 377 -212.66 -126.67 -41.85
N SER A 378 -213.06 -125.51 -42.38
CA SER A 378 -213.59 -124.32 -41.67
C SER A 378 -212.95 -123.81 -40.34
N ARG A 379 -212.07 -122.79 -40.48
CA ARG A 379 -212.13 -121.49 -39.75
C ARG A 379 -211.66 -121.39 -38.28
N LYS A 380 -210.48 -121.92 -37.86
CA LYS A 380 -209.97 -121.70 -36.46
C LYS A 380 -208.47 -121.44 -36.17
N GLU A 381 -207.54 -121.46 -37.12
CA GLU A 381 -206.09 -121.55 -36.79
C GLU A 381 -205.27 -120.24 -36.74
N LEU A 382 -205.85 -119.07 -37.04
CA LEU A 382 -205.05 -117.83 -37.26
C LEU A 382 -204.41 -117.22 -35.99
N GLU A 383 -204.86 -117.59 -34.78
CA GLU A 383 -204.64 -116.79 -33.57
C GLU A 383 -203.30 -117.04 -32.86
N THR A 384 -202.70 -118.24 -33.00
CA THR A 384 -201.57 -118.68 -32.16
C THR A 384 -200.22 -118.09 -32.55
N VAL A 385 -199.98 -117.84 -33.84
CA VAL A 385 -198.70 -117.32 -34.36
C VAL A 385 -198.39 -115.92 -33.81
N ARG A 386 -199.43 -115.13 -33.51
CA ARG A 386 -199.31 -113.72 -33.10
C ARG A 386 -198.61 -113.53 -31.75
N LEU A 387 -198.66 -114.51 -30.85
CA LEU A 387 -198.16 -114.38 -29.47
C LEU A 387 -196.63 -114.52 -29.36
N ARG A 388 -196.01 -115.39 -30.16
CA ARG A 388 -194.54 -115.57 -30.16
C ARG A 388 -193.79 -114.36 -30.73
N MET A 389 -194.45 -113.56 -31.57
CA MET A 389 -193.82 -112.39 -32.19
C MET A 389 -193.42 -111.35 -31.13
N THR A 390 -194.31 -111.10 -30.16
CA THR A 390 -194.14 -110.05 -29.15
C THR A 390 -193.07 -110.36 -28.10
N GLU A 391 -192.83 -111.64 -27.78
CA GLU A 391 -191.78 -112.05 -26.82
C GLU A 391 -190.36 -111.78 -27.38
N LEU A 392 -190.18 -112.01 -28.68
CA LEU A 392 -188.92 -111.70 -29.37
C LEU A 392 -188.71 -110.19 -29.53
N GLU A 393 -189.78 -109.43 -29.79
CA GLU A 393 -189.74 -107.96 -29.87
C GLU A 393 -189.28 -107.34 -28.53
N GLU A 394 -189.77 -107.83 -27.38
CA GLU A 394 -189.35 -107.36 -26.04
C GLU A 394 -187.88 -107.66 -25.74
N LEU A 395 -187.40 -108.88 -26.02
CA LEU A 395 -186.00 -109.26 -25.76
C LEU A 395 -185.02 -108.50 -26.66
N ILE A 396 -185.40 -108.23 -27.92
CA ILE A 396 -184.67 -107.35 -28.82
C ILE A 396 -184.59 -105.93 -28.26
N GLU A 397 -185.67 -105.39 -27.68
CA GLU A 397 -185.66 -104.05 -27.10
C GLU A 397 -184.76 -103.96 -25.85
N LYS A 398 -184.74 -105.00 -25.01
CA LYS A 398 -183.79 -105.07 -23.88
C LYS A 398 -182.33 -105.09 -24.34
N MET A 399 -182.00 -105.86 -25.38
CA MET A 399 -180.64 -105.85 -25.94
C MET A 399 -180.25 -104.51 -26.59
N LYS A 400 -181.20 -103.79 -27.20
CA LYS A 400 -180.95 -102.40 -27.66
C LYS A 400 -180.61 -101.48 -26.48
N TYR A 401 -181.33 -101.59 -25.37
CA TYR A 401 -181.08 -100.78 -24.17
C TYR A 401 -179.69 -101.06 -23.58
N GLU A 402 -179.35 -102.33 -23.34
CA GLU A 402 -178.05 -102.73 -22.80
C GLU A 402 -176.90 -102.34 -23.74
N LYS A 403 -177.10 -102.42 -25.06
CA LYS A 403 -176.15 -101.88 -26.05
C LYS A 403 -175.96 -100.37 -25.89
N VAL A 404 -177.03 -99.58 -25.77
CA VAL A 404 -176.94 -98.11 -25.63
C VAL A 404 -176.26 -97.71 -24.31
N GLU A 405 -176.46 -98.46 -23.22
CA GLU A 405 -175.75 -98.27 -21.95
C GLU A 405 -174.24 -98.56 -22.09
N MET A 406 -173.88 -99.63 -22.81
CA MET A 406 -172.48 -99.99 -23.09
C MET A 406 -171.81 -98.98 -24.03
N ASP A 407 -172.47 -98.56 -25.11
CA ASP A 407 -172.00 -97.52 -26.03
C ASP A 407 -171.78 -96.19 -25.28
N ARG A 408 -172.67 -95.84 -24.34
CA ARG A 408 -172.54 -94.68 -23.43
C ARG A 408 -171.33 -94.81 -22.50
N SER A 409 -171.11 -95.99 -21.90
CA SER A 409 -169.96 -96.25 -21.01
C SER A 409 -168.63 -96.16 -21.77
N LEU A 410 -168.56 -96.75 -22.96
CA LEU A 410 -167.42 -96.65 -23.87
C LEU A 410 -167.17 -95.21 -24.31
N ALA A 411 -168.21 -94.43 -24.63
CA ALA A 411 -168.07 -93.01 -24.96
C ALA A 411 -167.51 -92.18 -23.78
N ILE A 412 -167.95 -92.44 -22.55
CA ILE A 412 -167.40 -91.78 -21.34
C ILE A 412 -165.92 -92.15 -21.16
N LYS A 413 -165.54 -93.42 -21.33
CA LYS A 413 -164.14 -93.86 -21.19
C LYS A 413 -163.23 -93.37 -22.31
N SER A 414 -163.73 -93.32 -23.55
CA SER A 414 -163.06 -92.72 -24.70
C SER A 414 -162.79 -91.22 -24.47
N ASN A 415 -163.79 -90.47 -23.98
CA ASN A 415 -163.62 -89.06 -23.63
C ASN A 415 -162.64 -88.84 -22.46
N GLN A 416 -162.63 -89.73 -21.45
CA GLN A 416 -161.63 -89.68 -20.37
C GLN A 416 -160.21 -89.93 -20.89
N LEU A 417 -160.02 -90.97 -21.71
CA LEU A 417 -158.73 -91.30 -22.31
C LEU A 417 -158.23 -90.14 -23.19
N LYS A 418 -159.10 -89.57 -24.02
CA LYS A 418 -158.78 -88.41 -24.86
C LYS A 418 -158.39 -87.19 -24.01
N SER A 419 -159.11 -86.91 -22.92
CA SER A 419 -158.74 -85.81 -22.02
C SER A 419 -157.40 -86.03 -21.29
N THR A 420 -156.93 -87.27 -21.13
CA THR A 420 -155.58 -87.55 -20.62
C THR A 420 -154.52 -87.49 -21.71
N ASP A 421 -154.86 -87.86 -22.95
CA ASP A 421 -154.01 -87.76 -24.15
C ASP A 421 -153.72 -86.28 -24.49
N ASP A 422 -154.76 -85.44 -24.52
CA ASP A 422 -154.66 -83.99 -24.67
C ASP A 422 -153.75 -83.36 -23.57
N GLN A 423 -153.77 -83.90 -22.35
CA GLN A 423 -152.90 -83.45 -21.25
C GLN A 423 -151.45 -83.95 -21.40
N LEU A 424 -151.24 -85.16 -21.90
CA LEU A 424 -149.92 -85.72 -22.21
C LEU A 424 -149.23 -84.86 -23.26
N VAL A 425 -149.90 -84.59 -24.39
CA VAL A 425 -149.37 -83.76 -25.49
C VAL A 425 -149.00 -82.35 -25.01
N VAL A 426 -149.78 -81.75 -24.10
CA VAL A 426 -149.45 -80.45 -23.47
C VAL A 426 -148.26 -80.54 -22.51
N ALA A 427 -148.05 -81.66 -21.82
CA ALA A 427 -146.88 -81.89 -20.98
C ALA A 427 -145.61 -82.13 -21.82
N GLU A 428 -145.70 -82.94 -22.86
CA GLU A 428 -144.61 -83.19 -23.83
C GLU A 428 -144.20 -81.89 -24.54
N SER A 429 -145.17 -81.07 -24.97
CA SER A 429 -144.91 -79.75 -25.56
C SER A 429 -144.13 -78.82 -24.61
N LYS A 430 -144.43 -78.86 -23.31
CA LYS A 430 -143.69 -78.09 -22.28
C LYS A 430 -142.30 -78.66 -22.02
N LEU A 431 -142.15 -79.99 -22.04
CA LEU A 431 -140.86 -80.66 -21.88
C LEU A 431 -139.93 -80.34 -23.06
N ALA A 432 -140.46 -80.38 -24.30
CA ALA A 432 -139.73 -79.99 -25.50
C ALA A 432 -139.29 -78.51 -25.46
N GLU A 433 -140.15 -77.60 -25.00
CA GLU A 433 -139.80 -76.19 -24.83
C GLU A 433 -138.75 -75.96 -23.72
N LEU A 434 -138.85 -76.66 -22.59
CA LEU A 434 -137.82 -76.62 -21.54
C LEU A 434 -136.48 -77.20 -22.02
N GLN A 435 -136.50 -78.27 -22.81
CA GLN A 435 -135.29 -78.82 -23.45
C GLN A 435 -134.69 -77.83 -24.45
N ARG A 436 -135.53 -77.11 -25.22
CA ARG A 436 -135.08 -76.04 -26.13
C ARG A 436 -134.45 -74.88 -25.37
N GLN A 437 -135.02 -74.47 -24.24
CA GLN A 437 -134.47 -73.43 -23.37
C GLN A 437 -133.15 -73.86 -22.72
N LEU A 438 -133.06 -75.11 -22.22
CA LEU A 438 -131.82 -75.68 -21.67
C LEU A 438 -130.71 -75.74 -22.73
N ASN A 439 -131.04 -76.15 -23.96
CA ASN A 439 -130.09 -76.18 -25.07
C ASN A 439 -129.61 -74.77 -25.44
N LEU A 440 -130.49 -73.75 -25.40
CA LEU A 440 -130.13 -72.35 -25.63
C LEU A 440 -129.19 -71.82 -24.54
N VAL A 441 -129.54 -72.01 -23.26
CA VAL A 441 -128.74 -71.57 -22.11
C VAL A 441 -127.37 -72.26 -22.08
N ASN A 442 -127.27 -73.54 -22.48
CA ASN A 442 -125.99 -74.22 -22.62
C ASN A 442 -125.15 -73.66 -23.79
N GLY A 443 -125.80 -73.28 -24.90
CA GLY A 443 -125.12 -72.59 -26.01
C GLY A 443 -124.59 -71.21 -25.62
N GLU A 444 -125.39 -70.42 -24.91
CA GLU A 444 -125.01 -69.12 -24.35
C GLU A 444 -123.89 -69.27 -23.31
N LYS A 445 -123.98 -70.27 -22.42
CA LYS A 445 -122.90 -70.60 -21.48
C LYS A 445 -121.60 -70.88 -22.22
N HIS A 446 -121.59 -71.76 -23.21
CA HIS A 446 -120.36 -72.11 -23.94
C HIS A 446 -119.80 -70.93 -24.75
N ALA A 447 -120.64 -70.05 -25.29
CA ALA A 447 -120.18 -68.81 -25.92
C ALA A 447 -119.45 -67.90 -24.92
N LEU A 448 -120.02 -67.70 -23.72
CA LEU A 448 -119.40 -66.93 -22.64
C LEU A 448 -118.14 -67.62 -22.07
N GLU A 449 -118.10 -68.95 -22.06
CA GLU A 449 -116.95 -69.75 -21.62
C GLU A 449 -115.76 -69.57 -22.58
N ILE A 450 -116.02 -69.57 -23.90
CA ILE A 450 -115.03 -69.25 -24.94
C ILE A 450 -114.60 -67.77 -24.88
N GLU A 451 -115.51 -66.83 -24.60
CA GLU A 451 -115.18 -65.41 -24.43
C GLU A 451 -114.33 -65.16 -23.17
N LEU A 452 -114.59 -65.91 -22.10
CA LEU A 452 -113.78 -65.89 -20.88
C LEU A 452 -112.38 -66.47 -21.11
N GLU A 453 -112.25 -67.59 -21.83
CA GLU A 453 -110.94 -68.13 -22.24
C GLU A 453 -110.17 -67.14 -23.12
N SER A 454 -110.84 -66.47 -24.07
CA SER A 454 -110.28 -65.42 -24.94
C SER A 454 -109.81 -64.18 -24.16
N THR A 455 -110.54 -63.77 -23.13
CA THR A 455 -110.18 -62.60 -22.31
C THR A 455 -109.10 -62.93 -21.28
N GLU A 456 -109.13 -64.11 -20.67
CA GLU A 456 -108.05 -64.59 -19.80
C GLU A 456 -106.74 -64.82 -20.59
N ALA A 457 -106.79 -65.31 -21.83
CA ALA A 457 -105.62 -65.39 -22.70
C ALA A 457 -105.01 -64.01 -23.00
N LYS A 458 -105.83 -63.00 -23.32
CA LYS A 458 -105.38 -61.60 -23.51
C LYS A 458 -104.79 -61.00 -22.24
N LYS A 459 -105.36 -61.32 -21.08
CA LYS A 459 -104.84 -60.88 -19.78
C LYS A 459 -103.45 -61.48 -19.52
N ASN A 460 -103.26 -62.78 -19.70
CA ASN A 460 -101.95 -63.42 -19.49
C ASN A 460 -100.87 -62.89 -20.46
N GLU A 461 -101.23 -62.54 -21.70
CA GLU A 461 -100.33 -61.85 -22.65
C GLU A 461 -99.95 -60.44 -22.15
N LEU A 462 -100.91 -59.65 -21.66
CA LEU A 462 -100.65 -58.33 -21.09
C LEU A 462 -99.82 -58.40 -19.80
N ASP A 463 -100.06 -59.39 -18.93
CA ASP A 463 -99.27 -59.65 -17.73
C ASP A 463 -97.81 -59.98 -18.09
N PHE A 464 -97.58 -60.79 -19.14
CA PHE A 464 -96.23 -61.08 -19.65
C PHE A 464 -95.52 -59.84 -20.24
N GLN A 465 -96.25 -59.01 -20.99
CA GLN A 465 -95.71 -57.73 -21.50
C GLN A 465 -95.39 -56.76 -20.34
N LEU A 466 -96.20 -56.74 -19.29
CA LEU A 466 -95.97 -55.94 -18.09
C LEU A 466 -94.75 -56.42 -17.30
N GLU A 467 -94.56 -57.73 -17.10
CA GLU A 467 -93.35 -58.25 -16.45
C GLU A 467 -92.08 -58.02 -17.29
N SER A 468 -92.18 -58.13 -18.62
CA SER A 468 -91.08 -57.80 -19.54
C SER A 468 -90.67 -56.32 -19.43
N THR A 469 -91.63 -55.39 -19.45
CA THR A 469 -91.37 -53.95 -19.33
C THR A 469 -90.93 -53.53 -17.93
N LEU A 470 -91.39 -54.19 -16.85
CA LEU A 470 -90.84 -54.01 -15.50
C LEU A 470 -89.37 -54.44 -15.44
N LYS A 471 -89.02 -55.57 -16.06
CA LYS A 471 -87.65 -56.10 -16.13
C LYS A 471 -86.72 -55.21 -16.96
N GLU A 472 -87.25 -54.51 -17.96
CA GLU A 472 -86.50 -53.48 -18.69
C GLU A 472 -86.33 -52.20 -17.87
N ASN A 473 -87.37 -51.74 -17.18
CA ASN A 473 -87.27 -50.60 -16.26
C ASN A 473 -86.26 -50.83 -15.13
N SER A 474 -86.12 -52.05 -14.58
CA SER A 474 -85.06 -52.39 -13.61
C SER A 474 -83.66 -52.14 -14.21
N LYS A 475 -83.38 -52.66 -15.41
CA LYS A 475 -82.11 -52.45 -16.10
C LYS A 475 -81.83 -50.97 -16.40
N LEU A 476 -82.87 -50.20 -16.74
CA LEU A 476 -82.75 -48.76 -16.96
C LEU A 476 -82.45 -48.02 -15.64
N HIS A 477 -83.07 -48.41 -14.52
CA HIS A 477 -82.79 -47.85 -13.20
C HIS A 477 -81.37 -48.18 -12.71
N GLU A 478 -80.90 -49.42 -12.93
CA GLU A 478 -79.50 -49.84 -12.69
C GLU A 478 -78.51 -49.03 -13.55
N ARG A 479 -78.87 -48.71 -14.80
CA ARG A 479 -78.06 -47.82 -15.66
C ARG A 479 -78.05 -46.38 -15.17
N VAL A 480 -79.20 -45.83 -14.77
CA VAL A 480 -79.32 -44.45 -14.25
C VAL A 480 -78.47 -44.29 -12.98
N THR A 481 -78.68 -45.14 -11.98
CA THR A 481 -77.90 -45.11 -10.72
C THR A 481 -76.39 -45.29 -10.93
N LEU A 482 -75.98 -46.06 -11.96
CA LEU A 482 -74.57 -46.16 -12.35
C LEU A 482 -74.04 -44.89 -13.04
N PHE A 483 -74.86 -44.18 -13.82
CA PHE A 483 -74.51 -42.86 -14.38
C PHE A 483 -74.47 -41.79 -13.30
N ASP A 484 -75.41 -41.75 -12.36
CA ASP A 484 -75.43 -40.81 -11.24
C ASP A 484 -74.14 -40.93 -10.41
N ARG A 485 -73.71 -42.16 -10.08
CA ARG A 485 -72.43 -42.39 -9.39
C ARG A 485 -71.23 -41.88 -10.20
N LYS A 486 -71.19 -42.11 -11.51
CA LYS A 486 -70.11 -41.60 -12.38
C LYS A 486 -70.10 -40.08 -12.47
N PHE A 487 -71.27 -39.45 -12.51
CA PHE A 487 -71.41 -38.00 -12.51
C PHE A 487 -70.90 -37.40 -11.20
N GLU A 488 -71.24 -38.01 -10.05
CA GLU A 488 -70.73 -37.58 -8.75
C GLU A 488 -69.20 -37.80 -8.62
N GLU A 489 -68.65 -38.88 -9.21
CA GLU A 489 -67.21 -39.11 -9.31
C GLU A 489 -66.50 -38.03 -10.14
N GLU A 490 -67.06 -37.65 -11.29
CA GLU A 490 -66.57 -36.52 -12.11
C GLU A 490 -66.68 -35.17 -11.39
N MET A 491 -67.80 -34.88 -10.73
CA MET A 491 -67.97 -33.66 -9.93
C MET A 491 -66.92 -33.56 -8.81
N ASN A 492 -66.57 -34.68 -8.18
CA ASN A 492 -65.50 -34.76 -7.19
C ASN A 492 -64.09 -34.61 -7.79
N LEU A 493 -63.86 -35.07 -9.03
CA LEU A 493 -62.60 -34.86 -9.75
C LEU A 493 -62.45 -33.39 -10.20
N SER A 494 -63.51 -32.80 -10.73
CA SER A 494 -63.60 -31.38 -11.11
C SER A 494 -63.35 -30.45 -9.91
N ALA A 495 -63.93 -30.76 -8.75
CA ALA A 495 -63.67 -30.04 -7.50
C ALA A 495 -62.19 -30.12 -7.06
N LYS A 496 -61.56 -31.30 -7.16
CA LYS A 496 -60.12 -31.49 -6.87
C LYS A 496 -59.23 -30.74 -7.86
N LEU A 497 -59.58 -30.76 -9.15
CA LEU A 497 -58.90 -29.98 -10.20
C LEU A 497 -58.96 -28.48 -9.91
N LYS A 498 -60.12 -27.94 -9.54
CA LYS A 498 -60.30 -26.53 -9.19
C LYS A 498 -59.40 -26.09 -8.03
N VAL A 499 -59.31 -26.89 -6.96
CA VAL A 499 -58.38 -26.62 -5.83
C VAL A 499 -56.93 -26.71 -6.28
N ARG A 500 -56.58 -27.63 -7.19
CA ARG A 500 -55.22 -27.76 -7.74
C ARG A 500 -54.83 -26.57 -8.62
N CYS A 501 -55.76 -25.99 -9.39
CA CYS A 501 -55.52 -24.75 -10.16
C CYS A 501 -55.26 -23.56 -9.21
N GLN A 502 -56.10 -23.37 -8.19
CA GLN A 502 -55.90 -22.33 -7.16
C GLN A 502 -54.55 -22.49 -6.42
N HIS A 503 -54.09 -23.72 -6.21
CA HIS A 503 -52.76 -23.97 -5.65
C HIS A 503 -51.63 -23.60 -6.64
N MET A 504 -51.80 -23.87 -7.94
CA MET A 504 -50.86 -23.46 -8.98
C MET A 504 -50.74 -21.93 -9.08
N GLU A 505 -51.87 -21.22 -9.10
CA GLU A 505 -51.93 -19.75 -9.06
C GLU A 505 -51.19 -19.19 -7.82
N SER A 506 -51.32 -19.87 -6.67
CA SER A 506 -50.60 -19.54 -5.43
C SER A 506 -49.11 -19.91 -5.44
N ILE A 507 -48.65 -20.75 -6.36
CA ILE A 507 -47.23 -21.04 -6.58
C ILE A 507 -46.66 -20.03 -7.58
N GLU A 508 -47.34 -19.78 -8.69
CA GLU A 508 -46.96 -18.82 -9.73
C GLU A 508 -46.78 -17.40 -9.16
N THR A 509 -47.75 -16.93 -8.37
CA THR A 509 -47.63 -15.63 -7.67
C THR A 509 -46.42 -15.54 -6.73
N LYS A 510 -46.02 -16.65 -6.09
CA LYS A 510 -44.79 -16.70 -5.27
C LYS A 510 -43.52 -16.79 -6.12
N MET A 511 -43.55 -17.53 -7.23
CA MET A 511 -42.45 -17.64 -8.18
C MET A 511 -42.10 -16.27 -8.74
N ASN A 512 -43.11 -15.54 -9.22
CA ASN A 512 -42.96 -14.17 -9.73
C ASN A 512 -42.46 -13.20 -8.65
N GLN A 513 -42.85 -13.40 -7.38
CA GLN A 513 -42.34 -12.61 -6.25
C GLN A 513 -40.86 -12.92 -5.95
N MET A 514 -40.44 -14.19 -6.01
CA MET A 514 -39.02 -14.57 -5.84
C MET A 514 -38.17 -14.05 -6.99
N GLU A 515 -38.66 -14.14 -8.23
CA GLU A 515 -37.98 -13.65 -9.43
C GLU A 515 -37.74 -12.13 -9.35
N LEU A 516 -38.73 -11.35 -8.90
CA LEU A 516 -38.56 -9.92 -8.62
C LEU A 516 -37.51 -9.63 -7.53
N GLN A 517 -37.40 -10.46 -6.49
CA GLN A 517 -36.33 -10.32 -5.49
C GLN A 517 -34.96 -10.73 -6.03
N LEU A 518 -34.91 -11.68 -6.96
CA LEU A 518 -33.69 -12.10 -7.64
C LEU A 518 -33.15 -11.00 -8.58
N GLU A 519 -34.05 -10.33 -9.32
CA GLU A 519 -33.75 -9.16 -10.15
C GLU A 519 -33.20 -7.99 -9.29
N LEU A 520 -33.85 -7.70 -8.16
CA LEU A 520 -33.38 -6.68 -7.20
C LEU A 520 -31.99 -7.02 -6.63
N ALA A 521 -31.76 -8.28 -6.24
CA ALA A 521 -30.46 -8.73 -5.73
C ALA A 521 -29.36 -8.65 -6.80
N TYR A 522 -29.66 -8.93 -8.08
CA TYR A 522 -28.71 -8.69 -9.17
C TYR A 522 -28.42 -7.20 -9.38
N GLY A 523 -29.40 -6.32 -9.17
CA GLY A 523 -29.21 -4.87 -9.14
C GLY A 523 -28.23 -4.43 -8.03
N GLU A 524 -28.44 -4.89 -6.80
CA GLU A 524 -27.54 -4.63 -5.66
C GLU A 524 -26.12 -5.16 -5.92
N ILE A 525 -25.99 -6.37 -6.49
CA ILE A 525 -24.69 -6.95 -6.87
C ILE A 525 -24.00 -6.11 -7.95
N ALA A 526 -24.74 -5.55 -8.92
CA ALA A 526 -24.18 -4.67 -9.94
C ALA A 526 -23.68 -3.34 -9.36
N GLU A 527 -24.41 -2.73 -8.43
CA GLU A 527 -23.98 -1.51 -7.73
C GLU A 527 -22.75 -1.78 -6.87
N LEU A 528 -22.76 -2.86 -6.06
CA LEU A 528 -21.61 -3.27 -5.25
C LEU A 528 -20.37 -3.56 -6.11
N LYS A 529 -20.54 -4.17 -7.28
CA LYS A 529 -19.44 -4.38 -8.25
C LYS A 529 -18.88 -3.07 -8.81
N GLY A 530 -19.74 -2.07 -9.05
CA GLY A 530 -19.31 -0.71 -9.38
C GLY A 530 -18.48 -0.07 -8.27
N ASN A 531 -18.97 -0.16 -7.03
CA ASN A 531 -18.26 0.35 -5.84
C ASN A 531 -16.91 -0.35 -5.60
N VAL A 532 -16.83 -1.67 -5.79
CA VAL A 532 -15.55 -2.41 -5.75
C VAL A 532 -14.59 -1.91 -6.82
N SER A 533 -15.06 -1.74 -8.06
CA SER A 533 -14.22 -1.24 -9.17
C SER A 533 -13.64 0.17 -8.89
N LEU A 534 -14.43 1.02 -8.21
CA LEU A 534 -14.01 2.36 -7.78
C LEU A 534 -12.97 2.28 -6.65
N LEU A 535 -13.18 1.41 -5.66
CA LEU A 535 -12.22 1.19 -4.57
C LEU A 535 -10.90 0.59 -5.06
N GLU A 536 -10.93 -0.34 -6.02
CA GLU A 536 -9.73 -0.87 -6.68
C GLU A 536 -8.95 0.23 -7.40
N GLY A 537 -9.65 1.16 -8.07
CA GLY A 537 -9.06 2.38 -8.65
C GLY A 537 -8.35 3.25 -7.61
N ASN A 538 -9.06 3.61 -6.53
CA ASN A 538 -8.51 4.41 -5.42
C ASN A 538 -7.28 3.74 -4.78
N ILE A 539 -7.33 2.43 -4.54
CA ILE A 539 -6.21 1.64 -3.99
C ILE A 539 -5.00 1.66 -4.93
N GLU A 540 -5.21 1.65 -6.26
CA GLU A 540 -4.13 1.74 -7.24
C GLU A 540 -3.58 3.18 -7.38
N GLU A 541 -4.35 4.21 -7.05
CA GLU A 541 -3.85 5.59 -6.89
C GLU A 541 -3.05 5.76 -5.59
N GLU A 542 -3.54 5.21 -4.47
CA GLU A 542 -2.83 5.21 -3.18
C GLU A 542 -1.49 4.47 -3.28
N LYS A 543 -1.42 3.32 -3.99
CA LYS A 543 -0.15 2.65 -4.30
C LYS A 543 0.83 3.56 -5.05
N LYS A 544 0.38 4.28 -6.08
CA LYS A 544 1.24 5.20 -6.84
C LYS A 544 1.79 6.30 -5.93
N LEU A 545 0.92 6.93 -5.14
CA LEU A 545 1.31 7.95 -4.15
C LEU A 545 2.28 7.38 -3.10
N SER A 546 2.07 6.14 -2.64
CA SER A 546 2.97 5.43 -1.73
C SER A 546 4.36 5.20 -2.35
N THR A 547 4.43 4.80 -3.63
CA THR A 547 5.71 4.66 -4.34
C THR A 547 6.41 5.99 -4.61
N GLU A 548 5.67 7.08 -4.86
CA GLU A 548 6.26 8.42 -4.96
C GLU A 548 6.79 8.89 -3.60
N LEU A 549 6.03 8.69 -2.53
CA LEU A 549 6.44 9.04 -1.16
C LEU A 549 7.67 8.25 -0.74
N ALA A 550 7.76 6.96 -1.05
CA ALA A 550 8.96 6.16 -0.87
C ALA A 550 10.15 6.75 -1.66
N SER A 551 9.96 7.10 -2.94
CA SER A 551 11.01 7.76 -3.75
C SER A 551 11.45 9.10 -3.15
N ARG A 552 10.53 9.87 -2.54
CA ARG A 552 10.86 11.11 -1.83
C ARG A 552 11.65 10.83 -0.55
N CYS A 553 11.30 9.81 0.24
CA CYS A 553 12.07 9.40 1.42
C CYS A 553 13.52 9.04 1.07
N TRP A 554 13.73 8.18 0.06
CA TRP A 554 15.07 7.86 -0.45
C TRP A 554 15.85 9.12 -0.88
N LYS A 555 15.18 10.12 -1.45
CA LYS A 555 15.81 11.39 -1.82
C LYS A 555 16.15 12.27 -0.62
N VAL A 556 15.34 12.25 0.44
CA VAL A 556 15.64 12.93 1.70
C VAL A 556 16.83 12.29 2.39
N ASP A 557 16.95 10.96 2.40
CA ASP A 557 18.12 10.26 2.96
C ASP A 557 19.40 10.55 2.17
N GLU A 558 19.34 10.58 0.83
CA GLU A 558 20.48 11.01 -0.02
C GLU A 558 20.92 12.46 0.30
N LEU A 559 19.98 13.36 0.53
CA LEU A 559 20.27 14.76 0.91
C LEU A 559 20.79 14.87 2.35
N LYS A 560 20.33 14.01 3.26
CA LYS A 560 20.82 13.95 4.65
C LYS A 560 22.28 13.52 4.70
N VAL A 561 22.67 12.47 3.97
CA VAL A 561 24.08 12.04 3.87
C VAL A 561 24.95 13.17 3.29
N LYS A 562 24.46 13.91 2.29
CA LYS A 562 25.17 15.08 1.74
C LYS A 562 25.26 16.25 2.72
N LYS A 563 24.28 16.44 3.59
CA LYS A 563 24.33 17.43 4.68
C LYS A 563 25.41 17.05 5.70
N GLU A 564 25.43 15.79 6.13
CA GLU A 564 26.40 15.27 7.11
C GLU A 564 27.84 15.36 6.58
N GLU A 565 28.07 15.07 5.29
CA GLU A 565 29.35 15.28 4.60
C GLU A 565 29.75 16.77 4.59
N LEU A 566 28.85 17.68 4.21
CA LEU A 566 29.13 19.12 4.18
C LEU A 566 29.38 19.71 5.58
N GLU A 567 28.71 19.20 6.61
CA GLU A 567 28.96 19.58 8.00
C GLU A 567 30.35 19.08 8.48
N SER A 568 30.76 17.87 8.07
CA SER A 568 32.11 17.36 8.33
C SER A 568 33.20 18.18 7.61
N GLN A 569 32.94 18.62 6.37
CA GLN A 569 33.86 19.49 5.62
C GLN A 569 33.97 20.88 6.26
N LEU A 570 32.84 21.45 6.70
CA LEU A 570 32.81 22.74 7.42
C LEU A 570 33.59 22.67 8.73
N GLU A 571 33.43 21.60 9.52
CA GLU A 571 34.16 21.44 10.77
C GLU A 571 35.67 21.25 10.54
N SER A 572 36.07 20.52 9.51
CA SER A 572 37.48 20.45 9.10
C SER A 572 38.05 21.82 8.70
N ALA A 573 37.26 22.65 8.02
CA ALA A 573 37.66 24.01 7.65
C ALA A 573 37.76 24.94 8.87
N ASN A 574 36.83 24.83 9.83
CA ASN A 574 36.88 25.55 11.11
C ASN A 574 38.16 25.20 11.89
N MET A 575 38.50 23.92 11.98
CA MET A 575 39.72 23.45 12.65
C MET A 575 41.01 23.95 11.95
N GLU A 576 41.02 23.99 10.61
CA GLU A 576 42.13 24.61 9.86
C GLU A 576 42.24 26.12 10.11
N LEU A 577 41.11 26.84 10.20
CA LEU A 577 41.05 28.27 10.52
C LEU A 577 41.54 28.55 11.95
N SER A 578 41.12 27.78 12.96
CA SER A 578 41.63 27.91 14.34
C SER A 578 43.14 27.73 14.40
N ARG A 579 43.68 26.69 13.75
CA ARG A 579 45.13 26.44 13.64
C ARG A 579 45.86 27.52 12.83
N LEU A 580 45.20 28.21 11.91
CA LEU A 580 45.76 29.38 11.22
C LEU A 580 45.76 30.62 12.12
N HIS A 581 44.71 30.82 12.93
CA HIS A 581 44.65 31.88 13.93
C HIS A 581 45.77 31.74 14.96
N GLU A 582 45.98 30.56 15.54
CA GLU A 582 47.11 30.28 16.46
C GLU A 582 48.48 30.63 15.85
N LYS A 583 48.64 30.43 14.53
CA LYS A 583 49.86 30.80 13.79
C LYS A 583 49.97 32.31 13.58
N VAL A 584 48.86 33.01 13.31
CA VAL A 584 48.82 34.47 13.25
C VAL A 584 49.21 35.04 14.63
N ASP A 585 48.58 34.58 15.71
CA ASP A 585 48.87 35.01 17.08
C ASP A 585 50.33 34.76 17.49
N LEU A 586 50.96 33.71 16.96
CA LEU A 586 52.39 33.43 17.14
C LEU A 586 53.28 34.38 16.32
N VAL A 587 52.88 34.73 15.10
CA VAL A 587 53.60 35.68 14.24
C VAL A 587 53.46 37.11 14.77
N GLU A 588 52.28 37.51 15.24
CA GLU A 588 52.04 38.82 15.86
C GLU A 588 52.86 39.01 17.13
N ARG A 589 52.93 37.99 18.01
CA ARG A 589 53.82 38.02 19.18
C ARG A 589 55.28 38.17 18.79
N LYS A 590 55.76 37.38 17.83
CA LYS A 590 57.14 37.50 17.31
C LYS A 590 57.42 38.87 16.67
N PHE A 591 56.46 39.46 15.98
CA PHE A 591 56.58 40.80 15.42
C PHE A 591 56.62 41.88 16.51
N VAL A 592 55.87 41.71 17.60
CA VAL A 592 55.96 42.59 18.78
C VAL A 592 57.31 42.43 19.49
N GLU A 593 57.82 41.20 19.64
CA GLU A 593 59.16 40.91 20.17
C GLU A 593 60.26 41.54 19.29
N GLU A 594 60.20 41.37 17.97
CA GLU A 594 61.15 41.95 17.00
C GLU A 594 61.06 43.48 16.97
N LYS A 595 59.86 44.05 17.05
CA LYS A 595 59.66 45.50 17.17
C LYS A 595 60.23 46.04 18.49
N ALA A 596 60.10 45.31 19.60
CA ALA A 596 60.72 45.68 20.87
C ALA A 596 62.26 45.62 20.77
N PHE A 597 62.82 44.55 20.20
CA PHE A 597 64.26 44.41 19.96
C PHE A 597 64.81 45.50 19.03
N SER A 598 64.10 45.83 17.94
CA SER A 598 64.46 46.94 17.05
C SER A 598 64.40 48.29 17.77
N SER A 599 63.51 48.45 18.74
CA SER A 599 63.41 49.67 19.57
C SER A 599 64.57 49.76 20.57
N GLU A 600 64.96 48.63 21.17
CA GLU A 600 66.15 48.53 22.03
C GLU A 600 67.44 48.79 21.23
N LEU A 601 67.52 48.30 19.99
CA LEU A 601 68.65 48.52 19.10
C LEU A 601 68.73 49.98 18.63
N LEU A 602 67.60 50.65 18.39
CA LEU A 602 67.54 52.10 18.16
C LEU A 602 68.13 52.87 19.35
N ALA A 603 67.67 52.58 20.58
CA ALA A 603 68.18 53.21 21.79
C ALA A 603 69.68 52.97 22.00
N LYS A 604 70.18 51.76 21.67
CA LYS A 604 71.62 51.47 21.67
C LYS A 604 72.38 52.33 20.64
N CYS A 605 71.84 52.50 19.44
CA CYS A 605 72.42 53.41 18.44
C CYS A 605 72.43 54.87 18.93
N GLU A 606 71.37 55.36 19.58
CA GLU A 606 71.33 56.70 20.18
C GLU A 606 72.42 56.88 21.25
N THR A 607 72.59 55.91 22.16
CA THR A 607 73.70 55.95 23.14
C THR A 607 75.08 55.88 22.48
N MET A 608 75.22 55.18 21.35
CA MET A 608 76.46 55.14 20.58
C MET A 608 76.77 56.49 19.91
N GLU A 609 75.77 57.24 19.42
CA GLU A 609 76.00 58.60 18.92
C GLU A 609 76.41 59.56 20.05
N VAL A 610 75.84 59.43 21.25
CA VAL A 610 76.30 60.20 22.44
C VAL A 610 77.76 59.85 22.79
N ILE A 611 78.14 58.57 22.73
CA ILE A 611 79.53 58.13 22.95
C ILE A 611 80.47 58.66 21.85
N LYS A 612 80.05 58.65 20.58
CA LYS A 612 80.81 59.25 19.45
C LYS A 612 80.99 60.75 19.65
N ALA A 613 79.95 61.48 20.03
CA ALA A 613 80.04 62.91 20.33
C ALA A 613 81.04 63.18 21.47
N LYS A 614 80.99 62.40 22.56
CA LYS A 614 81.96 62.52 23.65
C LYS A 614 83.39 62.15 23.24
N LYS A 615 83.56 61.18 22.33
CA LYS A 615 84.86 60.90 21.72
C LYS A 615 85.37 62.11 20.92
N THR A 616 84.56 62.71 20.05
CA THR A 616 85.00 63.88 19.26
C THR A 616 85.33 65.09 20.14
N GLU A 617 84.66 65.28 21.27
CA GLU A 617 85.04 66.30 22.26
C GLU A 617 86.42 66.01 22.85
N LEU A 618 86.71 64.76 23.22
CA LEU A 618 88.03 64.34 23.73
C LEU A 618 89.13 64.44 22.66
N ASP A 619 88.85 64.08 21.41
CA ASP A 619 89.78 64.23 20.29
C ASP A 619 90.10 65.73 20.03
N CYS A 620 89.13 66.63 20.22
CA CYS A 620 89.34 68.08 20.19
C CYS A 620 90.15 68.61 21.40
N GLN A 621 89.91 68.10 22.61
CA GLN A 621 90.72 68.42 23.80
C GLN A 621 92.17 67.93 23.63
N PHE A 622 92.36 66.74 23.05
CA PHE A 622 93.68 66.22 22.71
C PHE A 622 94.36 67.08 21.65
N SER A 623 93.65 67.45 20.58
CA SER A 623 94.20 68.27 19.48
C SER A 623 94.60 69.68 19.94
N THR A 624 93.83 70.30 20.84
CA THR A 624 94.20 71.60 21.43
C THR A 624 95.40 71.50 22.37
N LYS A 625 95.55 70.39 23.11
CA LYS A 625 96.78 70.12 23.89
C LYS A 625 97.99 69.82 23.00
N GLN A 626 97.80 69.13 21.88
CA GLN A 626 98.85 68.88 20.89
C GLN A 626 99.35 70.21 20.28
N LEU A 627 98.44 71.14 19.93
CA LEU A 627 98.80 72.49 19.47
C LEU A 627 99.54 73.30 20.55
N GLU A 628 99.13 73.17 21.81
CA GLU A 628 99.84 73.82 22.93
C GLU A 628 101.27 73.27 23.11
N VAL A 629 101.47 71.96 22.96
CA VAL A 629 102.80 71.33 22.93
C VAL A 629 103.63 71.82 21.75
N SER A 630 103.07 71.87 20.52
CA SER A 630 103.77 72.41 19.35
C SER A 630 104.23 73.86 19.55
N ARG A 631 103.38 74.72 20.14
CA ARG A 631 103.71 76.10 20.50
C ARG A 631 104.83 76.19 21.56
N LEU A 632 104.88 75.25 22.50
CA LEU A 632 105.97 75.17 23.48
C LEU A 632 107.28 74.70 22.83
N GLN A 633 107.22 73.73 21.91
CA GLN A 633 108.37 73.30 21.11
C GLN A 633 108.93 74.44 20.26
N GLU A 634 108.07 75.22 19.60
CA GLU A 634 108.47 76.38 18.80
C GLU A 634 109.18 77.45 19.64
N LYS A 635 108.74 77.65 20.89
CA LYS A 635 109.46 78.50 21.88
C LYS A 635 110.81 77.93 22.29
N VAL A 636 110.94 76.61 22.46
CA VAL A 636 112.23 75.95 22.75
C VAL A 636 113.20 76.18 21.59
N ASN A 637 112.78 75.89 20.36
CA ASN A 637 113.59 76.09 19.16
C ASN A 637 114.04 77.56 19.00
N MET A 638 113.19 78.53 19.36
CA MET A 638 113.54 79.97 19.37
C MET A 638 114.57 80.35 20.44
N LEU A 639 114.56 79.69 21.60
CA LEU A 639 115.56 79.89 22.66
C LEU A 639 116.90 79.23 22.29
N GLU A 640 116.88 78.01 21.77
CA GLU A 640 118.06 77.32 21.21
C GLU A 640 118.72 78.17 20.11
N GLY A 641 117.91 78.68 19.17
CA GLY A 641 118.37 79.58 18.12
C GLY A 641 118.87 80.96 18.60
N ASN A 642 118.69 81.32 19.88
CA ASN A 642 119.34 82.48 20.50
C ASN A 642 120.64 82.10 21.21
N VAL A 643 120.66 80.98 21.93
CA VAL A 643 121.90 80.41 22.52
C VAL A 643 122.96 80.17 21.45
N GLU A 644 122.58 79.69 20.26
CA GLU A 644 123.51 79.46 19.16
C GLU A 644 124.08 80.76 18.56
N LYS A 645 123.34 81.89 18.63
CA LYS A 645 123.84 83.23 18.25
C LYS A 645 124.84 83.75 19.27
N GLU A 646 124.58 83.55 20.57
CA GLU A 646 125.53 83.90 21.64
C GLU A 646 126.81 83.07 21.52
N ARG A 647 126.70 81.77 21.22
CA ARG A 647 127.84 80.89 20.95
C ARG A 647 128.64 81.35 19.72
N ALA A 648 127.98 81.84 18.67
CA ALA A 648 128.65 82.44 17.51
C ALA A 648 129.38 83.76 17.86
N LEU A 649 128.78 84.64 18.67
CA LEU A 649 129.43 85.89 19.14
C LEU A 649 130.68 85.60 19.98
N LEU A 650 130.63 84.60 20.86
CA LEU A 650 131.81 84.12 21.61
C LEU A 650 132.92 83.61 20.67
N SER A 651 132.57 82.95 19.57
CA SER A 651 133.55 82.50 18.57
C SER A 651 134.27 83.66 17.86
N VAL A 652 133.61 84.82 17.68
CA VAL A 652 134.24 86.03 17.10
C VAL A 652 135.24 86.64 18.10
N LEU A 653 134.83 86.82 19.36
CA LEU A 653 135.70 87.36 20.41
C LEU A 653 136.96 86.50 20.65
N VAL A 654 136.86 85.17 20.50
CA VAL A 654 138.02 84.26 20.57
C VAL A 654 138.96 84.42 19.35
N ALA A 655 138.44 84.78 18.18
CA ALA A 655 139.26 85.09 17.01
C ALA A 655 139.98 86.44 17.15
N ASP A 656 139.27 87.48 17.58
CA ASP A 656 139.83 88.82 17.81
C ASP A 656 140.95 88.79 18.87
N LYS A 657 140.76 88.04 19.97
CA LYS A 657 141.81 87.82 20.97
C LYS A 657 143.10 87.26 20.34
N LYS A 658 143.00 86.22 19.50
CA LYS A 658 144.16 85.62 18.84
C LYS A 658 144.85 86.58 17.86
N ALA A 659 144.10 87.44 17.18
CA ALA A 659 144.67 88.46 16.30
C ALA A 659 145.47 89.54 17.08
N ILE A 660 145.02 89.88 18.31
CA ILE A 660 145.76 90.78 19.21
C ILE A 660 147.02 90.12 19.75
N GLU A 661 146.95 88.84 20.16
CA GLU A 661 148.11 88.08 20.63
C GLU A 661 149.19 87.94 19.54
N ALA A 662 148.80 87.68 18.28
CA ALA A 662 149.75 87.64 17.16
C ALA A 662 150.47 88.98 16.92
N LYS A 663 149.75 90.11 16.99
CA LYS A 663 150.35 91.45 16.85
C LYS A 663 151.29 91.83 17.99
N ARG A 664 151.04 91.35 19.21
CA ARG A 664 151.98 91.51 20.34
C ARG A 664 153.31 90.83 20.01
N ASP A 665 153.27 89.59 19.52
CA ASP A 665 154.47 88.79 19.31
C ASP A 665 155.31 89.30 18.12
N GLU A 666 154.67 89.82 17.07
CA GLU A 666 155.32 90.55 15.97
C GLU A 666 156.09 91.79 16.48
N LEU A 667 155.46 92.60 17.34
CA LEU A 667 156.10 93.79 17.92
C LEU A 667 157.25 93.45 18.86
N VAL A 668 157.20 92.34 19.59
CA VAL A 668 158.31 91.88 20.45
C VAL A 668 159.54 91.52 19.62
N VAL A 669 159.37 90.76 18.52
CA VAL A 669 160.49 90.38 17.63
C VAL A 669 161.16 91.59 17.00
N GLN A 670 160.39 92.61 16.60
CA GLN A 670 160.93 93.87 16.08
C GLN A 670 161.80 94.59 17.14
N LEU A 671 161.34 94.62 18.40
CA LEU A 671 162.04 95.24 19.52
C LEU A 671 163.34 94.50 19.90
N GLU A 672 163.42 93.19 19.69
CA GLU A 672 164.64 92.40 19.89
C GLU A 672 165.68 92.65 18.77
N LEU A 673 165.23 92.81 17.52
CA LEU A 673 166.09 93.15 16.38
C LEU A 673 166.73 94.52 16.55
N ASP A 674 165.96 95.54 16.95
CA ASP A 674 166.47 96.90 17.15
C ASP A 674 167.51 96.96 18.29
N HIS A 675 167.32 96.18 19.38
CA HIS A 675 168.33 96.04 20.44
C HIS A 675 169.62 95.34 19.97
N LEU A 676 169.54 94.40 19.03
CA LEU A 676 170.70 93.76 18.40
C LEU A 676 171.47 94.77 17.53
N GLU A 677 170.74 95.59 16.76
CA GLU A 677 171.32 96.61 15.90
C GLU A 677 172.01 97.73 16.70
N ILE A 678 171.40 98.17 17.82
CA ILE A 678 172.02 99.09 18.78
C ILE A 678 173.32 98.51 19.35
N ARG A 679 173.33 97.24 19.76
CA ARG A 679 174.53 96.58 20.33
C ARG A 679 175.69 96.53 19.33
N ARG A 680 175.39 96.18 18.07
CA ARG A 680 176.35 96.18 16.95
C ARG A 680 176.86 97.59 16.62
N LEU A 681 176.03 98.63 16.79
CA LEU A 681 176.45 100.02 16.64
C LEU A 681 177.36 100.48 17.80
N GLN A 682 177.09 100.03 19.04
CA GLN A 682 177.96 100.31 20.20
C GLN A 682 179.34 99.67 20.05
N GLU A 683 179.44 98.43 19.57
CA GLU A 683 180.74 97.80 19.23
C GLU A 683 181.49 98.61 18.17
N LYS A 684 180.81 99.05 17.10
CA LYS A 684 181.42 99.89 16.06
C LYS A 684 181.95 101.21 16.61
N VAL A 685 181.20 101.91 17.45
CA VAL A 685 181.67 103.14 18.12
C VAL A 685 182.93 102.86 18.92
N SER A 686 182.93 101.81 19.76
CA SER A 686 184.11 101.44 20.57
C SER A 686 185.35 101.08 19.72
N THR A 687 185.16 100.48 18.54
CA THR A 687 186.29 100.25 17.61
C THR A 687 186.81 101.53 16.95
N LEU A 688 185.94 102.49 16.63
CA LEU A 688 186.34 103.77 16.02
C LEU A 688 187.02 104.69 17.05
N GLU A 689 186.54 104.71 18.30
CA GLU A 689 187.18 105.44 19.40
C GLU A 689 188.63 104.98 19.61
N LYS A 690 188.91 103.68 19.56
CA LYS A 690 190.28 103.15 19.60
C LYS A 690 191.16 103.66 18.45
N GLN A 691 190.64 103.66 17.22
CA GLN A 691 191.40 104.10 16.05
C GLN A 691 191.72 105.60 16.10
N VAL A 692 190.81 106.41 16.63
CA VAL A 692 191.03 107.85 16.85
C VAL A 692 192.10 108.11 17.92
N GLU A 693 192.17 107.29 18.98
CA GLU A 693 193.21 107.38 20.00
C GLU A 693 194.58 106.89 19.50
N GLU A 694 194.61 105.91 18.59
CA GLU A 694 195.83 105.45 17.90
C GLU A 694 196.37 106.52 16.91
N GLU A 695 195.51 107.21 16.16
CA GLU A 695 195.95 108.35 15.31
C GLU A 695 196.53 109.51 16.14
N LYS A 696 195.90 109.87 17.27
CA LYS A 696 196.43 110.92 18.18
C LYS A 696 197.84 110.57 18.68
N ALA A 697 198.09 109.32 19.04
CA ALA A 697 199.39 108.87 19.52
C ALA A 697 200.47 108.96 18.42
N LEU A 698 200.16 108.50 17.20
CA LEU A 698 201.07 108.58 16.06
C LEU A 698 201.35 110.03 15.63
N SER A 699 200.35 110.90 15.68
CA SER A 699 200.48 112.32 15.32
C SER A 699 201.53 113.04 16.18
N MET A 700 201.47 112.85 17.51
CA MET A 700 202.46 113.41 18.45
C MET A 700 203.89 112.86 18.22
N GLU A 701 204.01 111.60 17.77
CA GLU A 701 205.32 110.99 17.52
C GLU A 701 206.01 111.52 16.25
N PHE A 702 205.25 112.10 15.30
CA PHE A 702 205.81 112.74 14.10
C PHE A 702 206.15 114.22 14.31
N GLU A 703 205.37 114.99 15.07
CA GLU A 703 205.77 116.35 15.47
C GLU A 703 207.11 116.35 16.22
N ALA A 704 207.30 115.37 17.12
CA ALA A 704 208.55 115.18 17.86
C ALA A 704 209.77 114.83 16.97
N LYS A 705 209.55 114.31 15.75
CA LYS A 705 210.62 114.00 14.79
C LYS A 705 210.99 115.20 13.91
N TYR A 706 210.02 116.06 13.58
CA TYR A 706 210.29 117.32 12.86
C TYR A 706 211.25 118.22 13.64
N HIS A 707 210.99 118.41 14.94
CA HIS A 707 211.73 119.38 15.77
C HIS A 707 213.19 118.99 16.10
N LYS A 708 213.68 117.83 15.63
CA LYS A 708 215.00 117.30 15.98
C LYS A 708 216.06 117.39 14.87
N LEU A 709 215.65 117.45 13.59
CA LEU A 709 216.58 117.67 12.47
C LEU A 709 216.70 119.17 12.08
N GLU A 710 215.81 120.01 12.61
CA GLU A 710 215.71 121.45 12.37
C GLU A 710 216.86 122.28 13.00
N VAL A 711 217.86 121.63 13.62
CA VAL A 711 218.89 122.26 14.47
C VAL A 711 220.31 122.23 13.85
N GLU A 712 220.62 121.33 12.91
CA GLU A 712 222.03 121.06 12.52
C GLU A 712 222.54 121.76 11.24
N LEU A 713 221.75 121.86 10.16
CA LEU A 713 222.21 122.33 8.84
C LEU A 713 221.08 123.05 8.07
N PHE A 714 221.15 124.34 7.70
CA PHE A 714 222.17 125.35 7.97
C PHE A 714 221.56 126.77 7.90
N SER A 715 222.38 127.82 8.01
CA SER A 715 221.97 129.24 8.10
C SER A 715 221.04 129.78 7.01
N LYS A 716 220.15 130.72 7.39
CA LYS A 716 219.40 131.67 6.53
C LYS A 716 218.44 131.01 5.51
N GLN A 717 217.16 131.36 5.49
CA GLN A 717 216.68 132.74 5.33
C GLN A 717 215.31 132.99 5.99
N GLU A 718 214.95 134.26 6.16
CA GLU A 718 213.67 134.71 6.70
C GLU A 718 212.49 134.41 5.77
N ALA A 719 211.31 134.08 6.34
CA ALA A 719 210.09 134.88 6.18
C ALA A 719 208.92 134.32 7.01
N PRO A 720 208.12 135.16 7.70
CA PRO A 720 206.86 134.75 8.34
C PRO A 720 205.62 135.04 7.48
N GLN A 721 204.65 134.12 7.46
CA GLN A 721 203.20 134.37 7.36
C GLN A 721 202.47 133.03 7.64
N PHE A 722 201.50 132.92 8.55
CA PHE A 722 200.19 133.58 8.70
C PHE A 722 199.07 133.04 7.78
N HIS A 723 197.97 132.66 8.46
CA HIS A 723 196.57 133.01 8.19
C HIS A 723 195.63 132.13 7.33
N LEU A 724 194.43 131.92 7.92
CA LEU A 724 193.08 131.86 7.31
C LEU A 724 192.72 130.60 6.47
N SER A 725 191.45 130.22 6.25
CA SER A 725 190.15 130.45 6.95
C SER A 725 189.01 129.69 6.24
N ALA A 726 187.77 129.80 6.76
CA ALA A 726 186.50 129.76 5.99
C ALA A 726 186.07 128.39 5.38
N SER A 727 184.80 128.11 5.06
CA SER A 727 183.46 128.66 5.43
C SER A 727 182.37 127.78 4.76
N SER A 728 181.09 128.19 4.83
CA SER A 728 179.95 127.80 3.95
C SER A 728 179.26 126.44 4.12
N ASN A 729 177.95 126.27 3.87
CA ASN A 729 176.78 127.19 3.92
C ASN A 729 175.45 126.43 3.57
N LYS A 730 174.36 126.61 4.35
CA LYS A 730 172.92 126.45 3.93
C LYS A 730 172.52 124.99 3.53
N LYS A 731 171.26 124.58 3.24
CA LYS A 731 169.96 125.26 2.97
C LYS A 731 168.75 124.27 3.16
N LEU A 732 167.52 124.79 3.28
CA LEU A 732 166.17 124.14 3.17
C LEU A 732 165.71 123.29 4.40
N MET A 733 164.54 123.45 5.05
CA MET A 733 163.08 123.44 4.69
C MET A 733 162.47 122.03 4.93
N LEU A 734 161.36 121.79 5.66
CA LEU A 734 160.36 122.63 6.37
C LEU A 734 160.52 122.56 7.92
N ARG A 735 159.67 123.26 8.70
CA ARG A 735 159.84 123.44 10.16
C ARG A 735 158.75 122.81 11.04
N GLN A 736 159.24 122.28 12.16
CA GLN A 736 158.64 121.57 13.29
C GLN A 736 157.77 122.45 14.22
N GLU A 737 156.72 121.86 14.79
CA GLU A 737 155.94 122.38 15.93
C GLU A 737 155.24 121.20 16.65
N GLU A 738 155.27 121.13 17.98
CA GLU A 738 154.57 120.11 18.79
C GLU A 738 153.85 120.79 19.98
N VAL A 739 152.59 120.41 20.24
CA VAL A 739 151.55 121.41 20.52
C VAL A 739 150.65 121.10 21.74
N ALA A 740 150.63 122.08 22.65
CA ALA A 740 149.51 122.70 23.41
C ALA A 740 148.04 122.28 23.13
N LEU A 741 147.02 122.53 23.99
CA LEU A 741 146.92 123.11 25.34
C LEU A 741 145.67 122.54 26.06
N ALA A 742 145.36 123.00 27.29
CA ALA A 742 144.28 122.48 28.14
C ALA A 742 143.00 123.35 28.19
N ALA A 743 141.83 122.70 28.35
CA ALA A 743 140.68 123.15 29.14
C ALA A 743 139.65 122.00 29.29
N GLY A 744 138.92 121.88 30.42
CA GLY A 744 137.79 120.93 30.52
C GLY A 744 137.32 120.50 31.92
N LYS A 745 138.17 120.52 32.94
CA LYS A 745 137.77 120.15 34.32
C LYS A 745 136.88 121.22 34.97
N LEU A 746 135.56 121.00 35.05
CA LEU A 746 134.68 121.75 35.96
C LEU A 746 133.40 121.02 36.37
N VAL A 747 132.69 120.37 35.42
CA VAL A 747 131.31 119.89 35.63
C VAL A 747 131.20 118.71 36.62
N GLU A 748 132.21 117.84 36.70
CA GLU A 748 132.17 116.64 37.55
C GLU A 748 132.23 116.97 39.05
N CYS A 749 133.00 117.99 39.45
CA CYS A 749 133.05 118.43 40.85
C CYS A 749 131.71 118.99 41.34
N GLN A 750 130.88 119.58 40.47
CA GLN A 750 129.54 120.07 40.85
C GLN A 750 128.48 118.96 40.88
N LYS A 751 128.56 117.92 40.04
CA LYS A 751 127.65 116.75 40.15
C LYS A 751 127.89 115.92 41.41
N THR A 752 129.16 115.77 41.82
CA THR A 752 129.53 114.99 43.01
C THR A 752 128.84 115.51 44.28
N ILE A 753 128.78 116.83 44.47
CA ILE A 753 128.15 117.48 45.64
C ILE A 753 126.61 117.41 45.58
N ALA A 754 126.02 117.34 44.39
CA ALA A 754 124.57 117.22 44.21
C ALA A 754 124.04 115.81 44.49
N SER A 755 124.74 114.75 44.07
CA SER A 755 124.27 113.36 44.22
C SER A 755 124.42 112.80 45.65
N LEU A 756 125.44 113.24 46.40
CA LEU A 756 125.60 112.92 47.83
C LEU A 756 124.37 113.34 48.69
N ASN A 757 123.62 114.37 48.26
CA ASN A 757 122.36 114.76 48.92
C ASN A 757 121.18 113.80 48.65
N GLN A 758 121.26 112.96 47.61
CA GLN A 758 120.24 111.96 47.29
C GLN A 758 120.53 110.62 47.99
N GLN A 759 121.81 110.27 48.15
CA GLN A 759 122.25 109.09 48.92
C GLN A 759 121.78 109.12 50.39
N LEU A 760 121.54 110.31 50.96
CA LEU A 760 121.04 110.50 52.32
C LEU A 760 119.52 110.31 52.49
N LYS A 761 118.75 109.99 51.44
CA LYS A 761 117.27 110.07 51.48
C LYS A 761 116.50 108.76 51.26
N SER A 762 117.18 107.64 51.04
CA SER A 762 116.58 106.30 50.96
C SER A 762 117.32 105.24 51.78
N LEU A 763 118.13 105.68 52.76
CA LEU A 763 118.84 104.82 53.70
C LEU A 763 117.85 104.30 54.77
N ALA A 764 117.14 103.21 54.50
CA ALA A 764 116.10 102.69 55.39
C ALA A 764 115.87 101.17 55.31
N ASN A 765 116.85 100.39 55.82
CA ASN A 765 116.69 99.02 56.37
C ASN A 765 116.44 97.90 55.31
N PHE A 766 116.77 96.61 55.49
CA PHE A 766 117.42 95.79 56.55
C PHE A 766 117.73 94.41 55.90
N ASP A 767 118.58 93.49 56.39
CA ASP A 767 119.99 93.54 56.84
C ASP A 767 120.50 92.06 56.91
N ASP A 768 121.82 91.88 57.08
CA ASP A 768 122.53 90.72 57.67
C ASP A 768 122.51 89.28 57.06
N PHE A 769 123.74 88.80 56.76
CA PHE A 769 124.43 87.59 57.26
C PHE A 769 123.81 86.15 57.16
N MET A 770 124.54 85.02 57.02
CA MET A 770 125.89 84.66 56.46
C MET A 770 126.26 83.19 56.82
N LEU A 771 126.92 82.43 55.92
CA LEU A 771 127.76 81.21 56.18
C LEU A 771 127.04 79.92 56.72
N LEU A 772 127.57 78.68 56.67
CA LEU A 772 128.64 78.01 55.89
C LEU A 772 128.53 76.46 55.98
N THR A 773 129.07 75.70 55.00
CA THR A 773 130.12 74.64 55.16
C THR A 773 130.34 73.86 53.83
N HIS A 774 131.42 74.13 53.09
CA HIS A 774 132.65 73.31 52.88
C HIS A 774 132.46 71.98 52.08
N ARG A 775 133.00 71.84 50.85
CA ARG A 775 134.42 71.58 50.38
C ARG A 775 134.89 70.13 50.59
N PRO A 776 135.96 69.60 49.91
CA PRO A 776 137.08 70.22 49.14
C PRO A 776 137.31 69.58 47.72
N ASP A 777 138.32 69.85 46.88
CA ASP A 777 139.19 71.02 46.58
C ASP A 777 139.91 70.88 45.20
N SER A 778 140.74 71.87 44.83
CA SER A 778 141.71 71.98 43.70
C SER A 778 141.17 72.56 42.37
N ASN A 779 141.88 73.48 41.66
CA ASN A 779 143.10 74.23 42.02
C ASN A 779 143.27 75.54 41.20
N GLY A 780 143.48 76.70 41.86
CA GLY A 780 143.82 78.02 41.26
C GLY A 780 142.68 78.73 40.46
N GLY A 781 142.47 80.05 40.48
CA GLY A 781 143.14 81.18 41.16
C GLY A 781 144.25 81.85 40.31
N PRO A 782 144.53 83.18 40.42
CA PRO A 782 143.95 84.20 41.34
C PRO A 782 143.56 85.59 40.73
N LEU A 783 142.61 86.30 41.39
CA LEU A 783 142.53 87.79 41.61
C LEU A 783 142.39 88.74 40.36
N GLU A 784 141.87 89.98 40.41
CA GLU A 784 141.36 90.88 41.49
C GLU A 784 140.49 92.06 40.96
N PHE A 785 139.58 92.62 41.81
CA PHE A 785 138.88 93.95 41.75
C PHE A 785 138.15 94.40 40.44
N SER A 786 137.09 95.25 40.42
CA SER A 786 136.09 95.73 41.42
C SER A 786 135.01 96.60 40.74
N GLY A 787 133.76 96.58 41.24
CA GLY A 787 132.67 97.51 40.86
C GLY A 787 132.03 97.19 39.49
N GLU A 788 130.76 96.81 39.35
CA GLU A 788 129.50 97.45 39.82
C GLU A 788 129.33 98.88 39.25
N SER A 789 128.39 99.20 38.35
CA SER A 789 126.95 98.86 38.23
C SER A 789 126.04 99.66 39.17
N MET A 790 125.11 100.43 38.59
CA MET A 790 123.64 100.36 38.76
C MET A 790 122.99 101.52 37.94
N VAL A 791 121.84 101.41 37.24
CA VAL A 791 120.49 100.90 37.59
C VAL A 791 119.82 101.89 38.58
N LEU A 792 118.61 102.45 38.39
CA LEU A 792 117.28 101.98 37.93
C LEU A 792 116.72 102.86 36.76
N ASP A 793 115.63 102.58 36.02
CA ASP A 793 114.20 102.26 36.36
C ASP A 793 113.51 103.40 37.18
N PRO A 794 112.16 103.57 37.29
CA PRO A 794 111.02 102.66 36.98
C PRO A 794 109.69 103.33 36.46
N PHE A 795 108.51 102.69 36.69
CA PHE A 795 107.08 103.13 36.53
C PHE A 795 106.47 103.15 35.09
N ILE A 796 105.14 102.97 34.85
CA ILE A 796 104.06 102.10 35.40
C ILE A 796 102.84 102.12 34.41
N SER A 797 101.80 101.30 34.64
CA SER A 797 100.48 101.19 33.94
C SER A 797 99.63 102.52 33.93
N PRO A 798 98.36 102.64 33.41
CA PRO A 798 97.33 101.62 33.07
C PRO A 798 96.34 101.96 31.89
N GLU A 799 95.13 101.34 31.89
CA GLU A 799 93.82 101.88 31.40
C GLU A 799 93.52 102.02 29.87
N ASN A 800 92.26 102.11 29.35
CA ASN A 800 90.91 101.62 29.72
C ASN A 800 89.90 101.83 28.52
N LEU A 801 88.64 101.35 28.61
CA LEU A 801 87.41 101.84 27.89
C LEU A 801 87.33 101.72 26.32
N GLU A 802 86.20 101.86 25.58
CA GLU A 802 84.78 101.38 25.74
C GLU A 802 83.94 101.62 24.42
N VAL A 803 82.65 101.22 24.40
CA VAL A 803 81.48 101.88 23.71
C VAL A 803 81.18 101.68 22.19
N SER A 804 80.04 100.98 21.92
CA SER A 804 78.95 101.28 20.93
C SER A 804 79.14 101.18 19.39
N SER A 805 78.08 101.00 18.55
CA SER A 805 76.64 100.70 18.77
C SER A 805 75.91 100.18 17.50
N ALA A 806 74.85 99.35 17.65
CA ALA A 806 73.61 99.35 16.83
C ALA A 806 72.54 98.33 17.37
N LEU A 807 71.25 98.63 17.18
CA LEU A 807 70.03 97.84 17.48
C LEU A 807 69.06 97.95 16.26
N PRO A 808 67.90 97.22 16.11
CA PRO A 808 67.06 96.44 17.07
C PRO A 808 67.01 94.90 16.79
N ASN A 809 66.61 93.99 17.71
CA ASN A 809 65.29 93.71 18.36
C ASN A 809 64.24 93.17 17.35
N VAL A 810 63.43 92.11 17.53
CA VAL A 810 62.67 91.48 18.66
C VAL A 810 62.58 89.94 18.38
N LYS A 811 62.89 88.96 19.26
CA LYS A 811 62.10 88.33 20.37
C LYS A 811 60.73 87.71 19.94
N GLN A 812 60.16 86.63 20.51
CA GLN A 812 60.53 85.77 21.66
C GLN A 812 59.80 84.39 21.67
N SER A 813 60.52 83.34 22.13
CA SER A 813 60.17 82.27 23.12
C SER A 813 58.83 81.49 23.17
N ASP A 814 58.95 80.21 23.50
CA ASP A 814 57.91 79.21 23.84
C ASP A 814 57.12 79.47 25.15
N SER A 815 55.97 78.80 25.36
CA SER A 815 55.82 77.71 26.38
C SER A 815 54.35 77.32 26.73
N GLN A 816 54.10 76.01 26.82
CA GLN A 816 53.23 75.28 27.79
C GLN A 816 51.67 75.38 27.89
N MET A 817 51.08 74.18 28.06
CA MET A 817 50.04 73.74 29.03
C MET A 817 48.51 73.71 28.72
N LEU A 818 47.92 72.58 29.17
CA LEU A 818 46.56 72.35 29.76
C LEU A 818 45.26 72.24 28.92
N SER A 819 44.71 71.00 28.90
CA SER A 819 43.44 70.59 29.57
C SER A 819 42.11 70.31 28.80
N THR A 820 41.48 69.20 29.25
CA THR A 820 40.01 68.90 29.43
C THR A 820 39.01 68.64 28.27
N PHE A 821 38.34 67.48 28.40
CA PHE A 821 36.90 67.15 28.20
C PHE A 821 36.08 67.59 26.96
N SER A 822 35.41 66.60 26.36
CA SER A 822 33.95 66.66 26.08
C SER A 822 33.36 65.23 26.01
N ALA A 823 32.03 65.09 26.00
CA ALA A 823 31.30 63.80 26.06
C ALA A 823 30.27 63.66 24.92
N GLY A 824 29.78 62.42 24.66
CA GLY A 824 28.87 62.14 23.54
C GLY A 824 27.99 60.88 23.68
N HIS A 825 26.77 61.08 24.16
CA HIS A 825 25.59 60.19 24.09
C HIS A 825 24.74 60.56 22.85
N LEU A 826 23.70 59.87 22.33
CA LEU A 826 22.83 58.69 22.63
C LEU A 826 22.12 58.34 21.26
N GLU A 827 21.31 57.31 20.95
CA GLU A 827 20.66 56.16 21.62
C GLU A 827 20.34 55.03 20.58
N PHE A 828 19.45 54.10 20.95
CA PHE A 828 18.75 53.01 20.22
C PHE A 828 18.21 53.26 18.79
N SER A 829 18.08 52.16 18.02
CA SER A 829 16.74 51.65 17.64
C SER A 829 16.70 50.18 17.17
N LEU A 830 15.78 49.42 17.77
CA LEU A 830 15.27 48.10 17.39
C LEU A 830 13.73 48.24 17.39
N PRO A 831 12.91 47.49 16.60
CA PRO A 831 12.51 46.15 17.10
C PRO A 831 11.98 45.12 16.06
N SER A 832 11.75 43.88 16.54
CA SER A 832 10.67 42.95 16.12
C SER A 832 10.80 42.24 14.75
N ARG A 833 10.33 40.98 14.55
CA ARG A 833 9.67 40.00 15.47
C ARG A 833 9.66 38.56 14.88
N LYS A 834 9.19 37.61 15.72
CA LYS A 834 8.69 36.23 15.43
C LYS A 834 9.69 35.06 15.38
N ASN A 835 9.78 34.38 16.53
CA ASN A 835 9.59 32.94 16.76
C ASN A 835 9.87 31.96 15.60
N ARG A 836 10.86 31.07 15.82
CA ARG A 836 10.94 29.73 15.22
C ARG A 836 10.03 28.78 16.02
N VAL A 837 9.18 28.02 15.34
CA VAL A 837 8.54 26.81 15.91
C VAL A 837 9.48 25.62 15.69
N ILE A 838 9.52 24.68 16.64
CA ILE A 838 10.20 23.39 16.50
C ILE A 838 9.14 22.33 16.30
N GLU A 839 9.39 21.40 15.39
CA GLU A 839 8.52 20.30 15.02
C GLU A 839 9.22 18.97 15.36
N THR A 840 8.63 18.16 16.25
CA THR A 840 9.03 16.77 16.53
C THR A 840 7.91 16.06 17.29
N GLN A 841 7.47 14.92 16.74
CA GLN A 841 6.44 13.98 17.24
C GLN A 841 5.00 14.48 17.29
#